data_AF-A0A813QXV4-F1
#
_entry.id   AF-A0A813QXV4-F1
#
_cell.length_a   1.000
_cell.length_b   1.000
_cell.length_c   1.000
_cell.angle_alpha   90.00
_cell.angle_beta   90.00
_cell.angle_gamma   90.00
#
_symmetry.space_group_name_H-M   'P 1'
#
loop_
_entity.id
_entity.type
_entity.pdbx_description
1 polymer ?
#
loop_
_entity_poly.entity_id
_entity_poly.type
_entity_poly.pdbx_seq_one_letter_code
_entity_poly.pdbx_strand_id
1 'polypeptide(L)'
;MDSTLKFMLLLIFQIPAILVSIIIFIYFALDSTVRSKPKNHIWLVLLILNFLALVSDLPMSMSYYYQGKIWVKNDGYCVWWNWYESSLNTLGLCLMAWASIERHFFIFHSQTIMRVRWKMWMAHYIPILLCFAWILIWNFVFIVVPPICDNIWYFDQLMCGAPCYYTVDNGIYIMIEFIVNIVCPLGVITFANILLITRVIYQKIIHHQAVNWRRHRKMTFQLWLISSVYLAFWLPNTLAAIIRLTIMPTFFIDQYDTLIFIIYFIPLLLPIVCLNTYPELLKKINKTIRRRIARNRIEAIFGATDKGQYQATYKAETLRPLASVPRNTTEDMPVVFTRISNITPPPEEIQTRMNQYQERGIPVAGGNGKGDQLNQLYDPRGICIGNDKSIYIADCWNHRIVKWKLNSKKGKIIVAGNGRRNPNNRLNLPTDIIFDKENNSFIISAVGNKRVIRYFIQNQQTLISNIIRKFGRNQKKQQIIISNIFCEGLTIDQNGYIYVSDYEKHEVGRWKQGDNEGELVAGGNGLGNHFNELNKPTNIFIDEDYSLYVSDERNHCVMKWKKDANEGIIVAGGNGQGDSLNQLDSPQGVIVDHLGQIYVADSWNHRVIRWCEGDEKGEIVVGGIGKGNQRNQLNSPRGLSFDDEENLYVVDSENHRIQKYEKL
;
A
#
# COMPACT_ATOMS: atom_id res chain seq x y z
N MET A 1 -27.96 18.09 33.07
CA MET A 1 -26.60 17.52 33.19
C MET A 1 -25.65 18.64 33.61
N ASP A 2 -24.81 18.45 34.63
CA ASP A 2 -23.86 19.48 35.10
C ASP A 2 -22.97 19.98 33.93
N SER A 3 -22.74 21.29 33.86
CA SER A 3 -21.93 21.95 32.83
C SER A 3 -20.49 21.45 32.84
N THR A 4 -19.97 21.08 34.01
CA THR A 4 -18.65 20.44 34.15
C THR A 4 -18.62 19.05 33.49
N LEU A 5 -19.67 18.26 33.68
CA LEU A 5 -19.80 16.93 33.07
C LEU A 5 -19.97 17.03 31.55
N LYS A 6 -20.78 17.99 31.05
CA LYS A 6 -20.90 18.29 29.61
C LYS A 6 -19.56 18.62 28.99
N PHE A 7 -18.81 19.52 29.61
CA PHE A 7 -17.48 19.93 29.15
C PHE A 7 -16.50 18.74 29.09
N MET A 8 -16.42 17.95 30.17
CA MET A 8 -15.53 16.79 30.23
C MET A 8 -15.88 15.76 29.15
N LEU A 9 -17.17 15.50 28.92
CA LEU A 9 -17.62 14.60 27.86
C LEU A 9 -17.24 15.12 26.47
N LEU A 10 -17.47 16.41 26.18
CA LEU A 10 -17.08 17.00 24.90
C LEU A 10 -15.57 16.87 24.67
N LEU A 11 -14.73 17.25 25.64
CA LEU A 11 -13.28 17.20 25.50
C LEU A 11 -12.74 15.77 25.31
N ILE A 12 -13.24 14.81 26.11
CA ILE A 12 -12.82 13.41 26.08
C ILE A 12 -13.12 12.76 24.74
N PHE A 13 -14.24 13.11 24.10
CA PHE A 13 -14.62 12.52 22.81
C PHE A 13 -14.11 13.33 21.61
N GLN A 14 -13.99 14.64 21.72
CA GLN A 14 -13.65 15.54 20.59
C GLN A 14 -12.20 15.39 20.15
N ILE A 15 -11.25 15.30 21.10
CA ILE A 15 -9.82 15.14 20.77
C ILE A 15 -9.59 13.81 20.01
N PRO A 16 -10.07 12.64 20.49
CA PRO A 16 -9.98 11.40 19.72
C PRO A 16 -10.69 11.47 18.38
N ALA A 17 -11.87 12.10 18.30
CA ALA A 17 -12.63 12.21 17.05
C ALA A 17 -11.88 13.03 15.98
N ILE A 18 -11.24 14.13 16.36
CA ILE A 18 -10.39 14.95 15.49
C ILE A 18 -9.18 14.13 15.01
N LEU A 19 -8.48 13.45 15.93
CA LEU A 19 -7.33 12.60 15.60
C LEU A 19 -7.69 11.49 14.62
N VAL A 20 -8.80 10.78 14.87
CA VAL A 20 -9.30 9.73 13.99
C VAL A 20 -9.67 10.29 12.61
N SER A 21 -10.31 11.45 12.56
CA SER A 21 -10.66 12.13 11.30
C SER A 21 -9.43 12.49 10.47
N ILE A 22 -8.39 13.05 11.11
CA ILE A 22 -7.11 13.37 10.46
C ILE A 22 -6.43 12.11 9.91
N ILE A 23 -6.39 11.03 10.68
CA ILE A 23 -5.82 9.74 10.24
C ILE A 23 -6.55 9.23 8.98
N ILE A 24 -7.89 9.31 8.98
CA ILE A 24 -8.71 8.91 7.84
C ILE A 24 -8.40 9.80 6.62
N PHE A 25 -8.29 11.12 6.78
CA PHE A 25 -7.94 12.02 5.66
C PHE A 25 -6.55 11.79 5.09
N ILE A 26 -5.54 11.60 5.95
CA ILE A 26 -4.18 11.26 5.50
C ILE A 26 -4.22 10.00 4.66
N TYR A 27 -4.98 8.99 5.08
CA TYR A 27 -5.13 7.78 4.28
C TYR A 27 -5.79 8.05 2.92
N PHE A 28 -6.88 8.83 2.87
CA PHE A 28 -7.54 9.17 1.59
C PHE A 28 -6.65 10.01 0.67
N ALA A 29 -5.77 10.85 1.24
CA ALA A 29 -4.79 11.63 0.48
C ALA A 29 -3.68 10.74 -0.12
N LEU A 30 -3.25 9.71 0.62
CA LEU A 30 -2.18 8.79 0.19
C LEU A 30 -2.66 7.69 -0.76
N ASP A 31 -3.91 7.22 -0.65
CA ASP A 31 -4.45 6.12 -1.47
C ASP A 31 -5.47 6.62 -2.52
N SER A 32 -4.97 6.98 -3.71
CA SER A 32 -5.77 7.46 -4.84
C SER A 32 -6.82 6.44 -5.34
N THR A 33 -6.64 5.14 -5.04
CA THR A 33 -7.56 4.06 -5.43
C THR A 33 -8.85 4.03 -4.60
N VAL A 34 -8.83 4.68 -3.43
CA VAL A 34 -9.98 4.79 -2.53
C VAL A 34 -10.78 6.05 -2.85
N ARG A 35 -10.08 7.17 -3.16
CA ARG A 35 -10.69 8.44 -3.58
C ARG A 35 -11.40 8.35 -4.94
N SER A 36 -10.95 7.49 -5.85
CA SER A 36 -11.51 7.40 -7.21
C SER A 36 -12.84 6.65 -7.34
N LYS A 37 -13.32 5.98 -6.27
CA LYS A 37 -14.55 5.16 -6.31
C LYS A 37 -15.78 6.00 -5.93
N PRO A 38 -16.80 6.13 -6.80
CA PRO A 38 -17.99 6.96 -6.53
C PRO A 38 -18.69 6.63 -5.21
N LYS A 39 -18.84 5.33 -4.90
CA LYS A 39 -19.40 4.85 -3.63
C LYS A 39 -18.70 5.36 -2.35
N ASN A 40 -17.49 5.92 -2.47
CA ASN A 40 -16.74 6.49 -1.36
C ASN A 40 -16.86 8.02 -1.27
N HIS A 41 -17.44 8.69 -2.27
CA HIS A 41 -17.48 10.16 -2.33
C HIS A 41 -18.42 10.77 -1.30
N ILE A 42 -19.65 10.26 -1.16
CA ILE A 42 -20.58 10.75 -0.12
C ILE A 42 -19.98 10.57 1.28
N TRP A 43 -19.27 9.47 1.53
CA TRP A 43 -18.60 9.24 2.80
C TRP A 43 -17.48 10.23 3.08
N LEU A 44 -16.68 10.51 2.06
CA LEU A 44 -15.62 11.51 2.17
C LEU A 44 -16.22 12.88 2.49
N VAL A 45 -17.32 13.25 1.82
CA VAL A 45 -18.03 14.50 2.08
C VAL A 45 -18.59 14.53 3.51
N LEU A 46 -19.26 13.47 3.96
CA LEU A 46 -19.76 13.37 5.34
C LEU A 46 -18.62 13.48 6.36
N LEU A 47 -17.49 12.81 6.14
CA LEU A 47 -16.32 12.92 7.03
C LEU A 47 -15.75 14.34 7.06
N ILE A 48 -15.66 15.03 5.92
CA ILE A 48 -15.23 16.43 5.84
C ILE A 48 -16.16 17.33 6.64
N LEU A 49 -17.47 17.18 6.48
CA LEU A 49 -18.46 18.00 7.20
C LEU A 49 -18.38 17.80 8.71
N ASN A 50 -18.26 16.54 9.16
CA ASN A 50 -18.11 16.26 10.59
C ASN A 50 -16.77 16.76 11.15
N PHE A 51 -15.69 16.70 10.38
CA PHE A 51 -14.42 17.30 10.78
C PHE A 51 -14.52 18.82 10.91
N LEU A 52 -15.20 19.48 9.97
CA LEU A 52 -15.43 20.92 10.04
C LEU A 52 -16.22 21.29 11.30
N ALA A 53 -17.29 20.54 11.62
CA ALA A 53 -18.08 20.72 12.84
C ALA A 53 -17.23 20.56 14.12
N LEU A 54 -16.39 19.50 14.17
CA LEU A 54 -15.49 19.28 15.31
C LEU A 54 -14.48 20.41 15.50
N VAL A 55 -14.04 21.04 14.41
CA VAL A 55 -13.07 22.15 14.45
C VAL A 55 -13.74 23.47 14.83
N SER A 56 -14.96 23.75 14.36
CA SER A 56 -15.74 24.93 14.77
C SER A 56 -16.17 24.88 16.23
N ASP A 57 -16.39 23.69 16.79
CA ASP A 57 -16.74 23.50 18.20
C ASP A 57 -15.55 23.62 19.16
N LEU A 58 -14.31 23.50 18.65
CA LEU A 58 -13.11 23.46 19.49
C LEU A 58 -12.86 24.80 20.20
N PRO A 59 -12.91 25.97 19.53
CA PRO A 59 -12.82 27.27 20.20
C PRO A 59 -13.85 27.43 21.31
N MET A 60 -15.10 26.97 21.09
CA MET A 60 -16.19 27.07 22.07
C MET A 60 -15.90 26.24 23.32
N SER A 61 -15.49 24.99 23.12
CA SER A 61 -15.14 24.08 24.21
C SER A 61 -13.91 24.58 24.99
N MET A 62 -12.87 25.04 24.30
CA MET A 62 -11.65 25.57 24.93
C MET A 62 -11.88 26.89 25.68
N SER A 63 -12.82 27.71 25.20
CA SER A 63 -13.21 28.96 25.85
C SER A 63 -13.82 28.73 27.23
N TYR A 64 -14.58 27.65 27.42
CA TYR A 64 -15.10 27.25 28.74
C TYR A 64 -14.00 26.83 29.72
N TYR A 65 -12.94 26.15 29.24
CA TYR A 65 -11.82 25.65 30.05
C TYR A 65 -11.04 26.76 30.75
N TYR A 66 -10.82 27.90 30.09
CA TYR A 66 -9.88 28.90 30.57
C TYR A 66 -10.39 29.69 31.80
N GLN A 67 -11.70 29.86 31.99
CA GLN A 67 -12.27 30.71 33.07
C GLN A 67 -13.69 30.32 33.53
N GLY A 68 -14.24 29.17 33.11
CA GLY A 68 -15.67 28.86 33.33
C GLY A 68 -16.63 29.81 32.61
N LYS A 69 -16.10 30.64 31.70
CA LYS A 69 -16.83 31.62 30.88
C LYS A 69 -16.18 31.71 29.50
N ILE A 70 -17.01 31.75 28.47
CA ILE A 70 -16.58 31.91 27.08
C ILE A 70 -16.01 33.32 26.86
N TRP A 71 -14.75 33.43 26.44
CA TRP A 71 -13.98 34.66 26.23
C TRP A 71 -14.48 35.49 25.04
N VAL A 72 -15.03 34.83 24.02
CA VAL A 72 -15.61 35.47 22.82
C VAL A 72 -17.06 35.83 23.10
N LYS A 73 -17.29 36.88 23.91
CA LYS A 73 -18.63 37.47 24.11
C LYS A 73 -18.95 38.42 22.97
N ASN A 74 -19.00 37.88 21.75
CA ASN A 74 -19.41 38.63 20.58
C ASN A 74 -20.69 38.00 20.04
N ASP A 75 -21.79 38.75 20.11
CA ASP A 75 -23.10 38.36 19.60
C ASP A 75 -23.02 37.94 18.12
N GLY A 76 -22.16 38.58 17.32
CA GLY A 76 -21.93 38.19 15.93
C GLY A 76 -21.25 36.83 15.78
N TYR A 77 -20.36 36.44 16.71
CA TYR A 77 -19.72 35.12 16.70
C TYR A 77 -20.72 34.02 17.08
N CYS A 78 -21.59 34.29 18.06
CA CYS A 78 -22.68 33.41 18.47
C CYS A 78 -23.61 33.06 17.30
N VAL A 79 -24.08 34.10 16.61
CA VAL A 79 -24.99 33.99 15.45
C VAL A 79 -24.32 33.23 14.32
N TRP A 80 -23.06 33.56 14.02
CA TRP A 80 -22.31 32.91 12.96
C TRP A 80 -22.04 31.43 13.24
N TRP A 81 -21.65 31.09 14.47
CA TRP A 81 -21.42 29.70 14.88
C TRP A 81 -22.70 28.88 14.82
N ASN A 82 -23.82 29.39 15.35
CA ASN A 82 -25.12 28.71 15.28
C ASN A 82 -25.57 28.45 13.85
N TRP A 83 -25.38 29.43 12.96
CA TRP A 83 -25.68 29.30 11.54
C TRP A 83 -24.78 28.26 10.86
N TYR A 84 -23.48 28.30 11.14
CA TYR A 84 -22.50 27.38 10.56
C TYR A 84 -22.77 25.93 11.00
N GLU A 85 -22.99 25.71 12.29
CA GLU A 85 -23.33 24.40 12.85
C GLU A 85 -24.68 23.87 12.36
N SER A 86 -25.72 24.70 12.30
CA SER A 86 -27.01 24.32 11.70
C SER A 86 -26.81 23.89 10.24
N SER A 87 -26.06 24.66 9.45
CA SER A 87 -25.76 24.34 8.05
C SER A 87 -25.04 23.00 7.90
N LEU A 88 -24.01 22.73 8.70
CA LEU A 88 -23.27 21.46 8.65
C LEU A 88 -24.15 20.27 9.04
N ASN A 89 -24.98 20.43 10.06
CA ASN A 89 -25.90 19.40 10.53
C ASN A 89 -27.00 19.08 9.51
N THR A 90 -27.63 20.10 8.92
CA THR A 90 -28.60 19.95 7.83
C THR A 90 -27.96 19.26 6.62
N LEU A 91 -26.75 19.65 6.23
CA LEU A 91 -26.05 19.00 5.13
C LEU A 91 -25.78 17.53 5.40
N GLY A 92 -25.32 17.23 6.61
CA GLY A 92 -25.07 15.88 7.07
C GLY A 92 -26.34 15.02 6.98
N LEU A 93 -27.47 15.52 7.46
CA LEU A 93 -28.77 14.85 7.41
C LEU A 93 -29.25 14.62 5.97
N CYS A 94 -29.22 15.65 5.11
CA CYS A 94 -29.64 15.54 3.72
C CYS A 94 -28.77 14.55 2.93
N LEU A 95 -27.44 14.60 3.11
CA LEU A 95 -26.52 13.66 2.47
C LEU A 95 -26.71 12.23 3.00
N MET A 96 -27.00 12.05 4.28
CA MET A 96 -27.28 10.75 4.88
C MET A 96 -28.63 10.16 4.38
N ALA A 97 -29.65 11.01 4.23
CA ALA A 97 -30.92 10.65 3.61
C ALA A 97 -30.72 10.20 2.16
N TRP A 98 -29.97 10.98 1.37
CA TRP A 98 -29.63 10.60 0.01
C TRP A 98 -28.81 9.31 -0.06
N ALA A 99 -27.77 9.18 0.77
CA ALA A 99 -26.95 7.97 0.80
C ALA A 99 -27.79 6.71 1.06
N SER A 100 -28.78 6.82 1.96
CA SER A 100 -29.72 5.74 2.31
C SER A 100 -30.57 5.30 1.11
N ILE A 101 -31.07 6.26 0.32
CA ILE A 101 -31.77 5.99 -0.94
C ILE A 101 -30.81 5.41 -1.99
N GLU A 102 -29.65 6.02 -2.16
CA GLU A 102 -28.67 5.64 -3.18
C GLU A 102 -28.22 4.19 -3.02
N ARG A 103 -28.08 3.74 -1.77
CA ARG A 103 -27.80 2.34 -1.47
C ARG A 103 -28.88 1.40 -1.99
N HIS A 104 -30.14 1.77 -1.83
CA HIS A 104 -31.25 0.97 -2.32
C HIS A 104 -31.13 0.75 -3.84
N PHE A 105 -30.80 1.83 -4.55
CA PHE A 105 -30.51 1.80 -5.98
C PHE A 105 -29.31 0.93 -6.34
N PHE A 106 -28.20 1.02 -5.60
CA PHE A 106 -27.03 0.16 -5.85
C PHE A 106 -27.24 -1.32 -5.54
N ILE A 107 -28.09 -1.66 -4.55
CA ILE A 107 -28.31 -3.06 -4.19
C ILE A 107 -29.30 -3.71 -5.15
N PHE A 108 -30.46 -3.07 -5.38
CA PHE A 108 -31.57 -3.69 -6.10
C PHE A 108 -31.68 -3.27 -7.57
N HIS A 109 -31.12 -2.11 -7.94
CA HIS A 109 -31.21 -1.55 -9.29
C HIS A 109 -29.84 -1.32 -9.94
N SER A 110 -28.78 -1.99 -9.43
CA SER A 110 -27.41 -1.85 -9.95
C SER A 110 -27.30 -2.06 -11.46
N GLN A 111 -28.01 -3.04 -12.02
CA GLN A 111 -27.94 -3.35 -13.45
C GLN A 111 -28.47 -2.23 -14.34
N THR A 112 -29.44 -1.45 -13.85
CA THR A 112 -30.09 -0.36 -14.59
C THR A 112 -29.30 0.94 -14.46
N ILE A 113 -28.77 1.22 -13.27
CA ILE A 113 -28.12 2.50 -12.96
C ILE A 113 -26.63 2.49 -13.33
N MET A 114 -25.93 1.37 -13.11
CA MET A 114 -24.47 1.28 -13.32
C MET A 114 -24.06 0.98 -14.78
N ARG A 115 -25.00 0.71 -15.69
CA ARG A 115 -24.69 0.47 -17.11
C ARG A 115 -24.39 1.74 -17.90
N VAL A 116 -24.97 2.87 -17.50
CA VAL A 116 -24.92 4.12 -18.26
C VAL A 116 -24.22 5.19 -17.41
N ARG A 117 -23.03 5.62 -17.84
CA ARG A 117 -22.18 6.57 -17.09
C ARG A 117 -22.92 7.87 -16.73
N TRP A 118 -23.74 8.37 -17.64
CA TRP A 118 -24.63 9.53 -17.41
C TRP A 118 -25.68 9.25 -16.32
N LYS A 119 -26.33 8.08 -16.31
CA LYS A 119 -27.32 7.74 -15.26
C LYS A 119 -26.68 7.59 -13.89
N MET A 120 -25.46 7.06 -13.83
CA MET A 120 -24.67 7.01 -12.60
C MET A 120 -24.29 8.42 -12.13
N TRP A 121 -23.88 9.30 -13.05
CA TRP A 121 -23.54 10.67 -12.71
C TRP A 121 -24.76 11.45 -12.19
N MET A 122 -25.91 11.29 -12.86
CA MET A 122 -27.17 11.86 -12.40
C MET A 122 -27.61 11.30 -11.06
N ALA A 123 -27.58 9.98 -10.87
CA ALA A 123 -28.03 9.38 -9.63
C ALA A 123 -27.09 9.71 -8.46
N HIS A 124 -25.77 9.84 -8.69
CA HIS A 124 -24.83 10.05 -7.60
C HIS A 124 -24.59 11.53 -7.31
N TYR A 125 -24.20 12.34 -8.32
CA TYR A 125 -23.68 13.69 -8.10
C TYR A 125 -24.75 14.77 -8.10
N ILE A 126 -25.83 14.64 -8.90
CA ILE A 126 -26.89 15.66 -8.92
C ILE A 126 -27.53 15.80 -7.52
N PRO A 127 -27.93 14.72 -6.82
CA PRO A 127 -28.49 14.86 -5.47
C PRO A 127 -27.52 15.44 -4.45
N ILE A 128 -26.22 15.13 -4.56
CA ILE A 128 -25.19 15.75 -3.72
C ILE A 128 -25.16 17.26 -3.99
N LEU A 129 -25.08 17.67 -5.26
CA LEU A 129 -25.09 19.09 -5.64
C LEU A 129 -26.37 19.80 -5.20
N LEU A 130 -27.53 19.13 -5.27
CA LEU A 130 -28.79 19.66 -4.78
C LEU A 130 -28.78 19.85 -3.26
N CYS A 131 -28.18 18.95 -2.48
CA CYS A 131 -28.02 19.12 -1.04
C CYS A 131 -27.16 20.36 -0.71
N PHE A 132 -26.06 20.56 -1.44
CA PHE A 132 -25.23 21.76 -1.28
C PHE A 132 -25.94 23.04 -1.74
N ALA A 133 -26.65 22.99 -2.87
CA ALA A 133 -27.42 24.12 -3.39
C ALA A 133 -28.53 24.53 -2.43
N TRP A 134 -29.23 23.56 -1.82
CA TRP A 134 -30.24 23.81 -0.81
C TRP A 134 -29.68 24.60 0.37
N ILE A 135 -28.48 24.26 0.84
CA ILE A 135 -27.85 24.98 1.95
C ILE A 135 -27.39 26.36 1.56
N LEU A 136 -26.89 26.55 0.34
CA LEU A 136 -26.59 27.90 -0.14
C LEU A 136 -27.84 28.77 -0.21
N ILE A 137 -28.98 28.22 -0.62
CA ILE A 137 -30.27 28.91 -0.61
C ILE A 137 -30.70 29.21 0.83
N TRP A 138 -30.59 28.24 1.73
CA TRP A 138 -30.93 28.42 3.14
C TRP A 138 -30.08 29.48 3.82
N ASN A 139 -28.78 29.48 3.52
CA ASN A 139 -27.82 30.48 3.98
C ASN A 139 -28.15 31.88 3.45
N PHE A 140 -28.58 31.97 2.20
CA PHE A 140 -29.04 33.23 1.63
C PHE A 140 -30.28 33.75 2.35
N VAL A 141 -31.27 32.88 2.64
CA VAL A 141 -32.45 33.25 3.42
C VAL A 141 -32.07 33.76 4.81
N PHE A 142 -31.12 33.10 5.48
CA PHE A 142 -30.62 33.53 6.80
C PHE A 142 -29.97 34.92 6.76
N ILE A 143 -29.18 35.23 5.73
CA ILE A 143 -28.53 36.54 5.59
C ILE A 143 -29.55 37.65 5.30
N VAL A 144 -30.55 37.36 4.46
CA VAL A 144 -31.54 38.35 4.01
C VAL A 144 -32.64 38.57 5.06
N VAL A 145 -32.99 37.53 5.81
CA VAL A 145 -34.02 37.55 6.86
C VAL A 145 -33.40 36.94 8.13
N PRO A 146 -32.51 37.66 8.82
CA PRO A 146 -31.91 37.14 10.04
C PRO A 146 -32.99 36.95 11.10
N PRO A 147 -33.02 35.81 11.81
CA PRO A 147 -33.96 35.60 12.89
C PRO A 147 -33.72 36.64 13.99
N ILE A 148 -34.80 37.16 14.56
CA ILE A 148 -34.73 38.07 15.72
C ILE A 148 -34.41 37.20 16.93
N CYS A 149 -33.21 37.37 17.48
CA CYS A 149 -32.63 36.52 18.51
C CYS A 149 -32.20 37.32 19.74
N ASP A 150 -32.40 36.74 20.92
CA ASP A 150 -31.57 37.05 22.08
C ASP A 150 -30.21 36.35 21.90
N ASN A 151 -29.17 37.11 21.53
CA ASN A 151 -27.81 36.60 21.32
C ASN A 151 -27.09 36.30 22.66
N ILE A 152 -27.81 35.74 23.63
CA ILE A 152 -27.36 35.58 25.01
C ILE A 152 -26.53 34.30 25.13
N TRP A 153 -25.34 34.45 25.69
CA TRP A 153 -24.45 33.34 26.00
C TRP A 153 -24.90 32.59 27.27
N TYR A 154 -25.29 31.32 27.14
CA TYR A 154 -25.62 30.45 28.28
C TYR A 154 -24.39 29.63 28.72
N PHE A 155 -23.73 30.10 29.78
CA PHE A 155 -22.48 29.52 30.27
C PHE A 155 -22.63 28.09 30.82
N ASP A 156 -23.82 27.73 31.27
CA ASP A 156 -24.21 26.43 31.81
C ASP A 156 -24.54 25.37 30.74
N GLN A 157 -24.72 25.79 29.49
CA GLN A 157 -25.14 24.90 28.41
C GLN A 157 -24.03 24.56 27.40
N LEU A 158 -22.89 25.26 27.43
CA LEU A 158 -21.81 25.15 26.42
C LEU A 158 -22.29 25.39 24.98
N MET A 159 -23.38 26.13 24.83
CA MET A 159 -23.99 26.47 23.56
C MET A 159 -24.32 27.96 23.57
N CYS A 160 -24.32 28.55 22.38
CA CYS A 160 -24.66 29.96 22.26
C CYS A 160 -26.16 30.14 22.05
N GLY A 161 -26.85 30.76 23.02
CA GLY A 161 -28.30 30.92 22.98
C GLY A 161 -29.06 29.59 23.07
N ALA A 162 -30.35 29.66 23.37
CA ALA A 162 -31.26 28.72 22.71
C ALA A 162 -31.22 29.06 21.21
N PRO A 163 -31.29 28.07 20.30
CA PRO A 163 -31.43 28.40 18.89
C PRO A 163 -32.63 29.33 18.76
N CYS A 164 -32.47 30.48 18.12
CA CYS A 164 -33.52 31.50 18.00
C CYS A 164 -34.81 31.00 17.33
N TYR A 165 -34.78 29.75 16.88
CA TYR A 165 -35.78 28.97 16.21
C TYR A 165 -36.92 28.48 17.14
N TYR A 166 -37.03 28.97 18.37
CA TYR A 166 -38.05 28.51 19.32
C TYR A 166 -38.88 29.63 19.97
N THR A 167 -38.66 30.89 19.59
CA THR A 167 -39.57 32.00 19.95
C THR A 167 -40.67 32.10 18.89
N VAL A 168 -41.89 32.36 19.34
CA VAL A 168 -43.14 32.16 18.56
C VAL A 168 -43.26 33.14 17.38
N ASP A 169 -42.41 34.17 17.32
CA ASP A 169 -42.54 35.30 16.40
C ASP A 169 -42.03 35.04 14.95
N ASN A 170 -41.38 33.89 14.68
CA ASN A 170 -40.86 33.51 13.35
C ASN A 170 -41.38 32.14 12.84
N GLY A 171 -42.68 31.89 12.94
CA GLY A 171 -43.30 30.58 12.71
C GLY A 171 -42.99 29.89 11.37
N ILE A 172 -42.90 30.62 10.24
CA ILE A 172 -42.63 30.01 8.93
C ILE A 172 -41.19 29.49 8.82
N TYR A 173 -40.24 30.26 9.32
CA TYR A 173 -38.82 29.91 9.26
C TYR A 173 -38.52 28.69 10.14
N ILE A 174 -39.10 28.64 11.34
CA ILE A 174 -39.04 27.49 12.25
C ILE A 174 -39.67 26.27 11.59
N MET A 175 -40.82 26.45 10.94
CA MET A 175 -41.50 25.37 10.24
C MET A 175 -40.64 24.79 9.10
N ILE A 176 -39.97 25.63 8.30
CA ILE A 176 -39.11 25.16 7.21
C ILE A 176 -37.85 24.47 7.76
N GLU A 177 -37.15 25.08 8.71
CA GLU A 177 -35.97 24.48 9.36
C GLU A 177 -36.33 23.12 9.97
N PHE A 178 -37.43 23.07 10.70
CA PHE A 178 -37.82 21.85 11.38
C PHE A 178 -38.34 20.77 10.41
N ILE A 179 -39.26 21.11 9.51
CA ILE A 179 -39.89 20.13 8.63
C ILE A 179 -38.93 19.72 7.50
N VAL A 180 -38.36 20.68 6.78
CA VAL A 180 -37.57 20.40 5.57
C VAL A 180 -36.16 19.95 5.93
N ASN A 181 -35.52 20.56 6.93
CA ASN A 181 -34.11 20.30 7.22
C ASN A 181 -33.90 19.15 8.22
N ILE A 182 -34.92 18.80 9.01
CA ILE A 182 -34.81 17.76 10.05
C ILE A 182 -35.80 16.61 9.80
N VAL A 183 -37.11 16.87 9.83
CA VAL A 183 -38.14 15.80 9.78
C VAL A 183 -38.13 15.04 8.45
N CYS A 184 -38.12 15.74 7.32
CA CYS A 184 -38.13 15.10 6.00
C CYS A 184 -36.91 14.20 5.75
N PRO A 185 -35.65 14.65 5.96
CA PRO A 185 -34.47 13.79 5.86
C PRO A 185 -34.53 12.60 6.79
N LEU A 186 -34.97 12.77 8.04
CA LEU A 186 -35.10 11.70 9.02
C LEU A 186 -36.15 10.65 8.58
N GLY A 187 -37.29 11.13 8.07
CA GLY A 187 -38.33 10.30 7.46
C GLY A 187 -37.82 9.49 6.27
N VAL A 188 -36.98 10.10 5.42
CA VAL A 188 -36.33 9.41 4.30
C VAL A 188 -35.35 8.35 4.79
N ILE A 189 -34.51 8.64 5.80
CA ILE A 189 -33.55 7.68 6.36
C ILE A 189 -34.29 6.46 6.94
N THR A 190 -35.33 6.71 7.76
CA THR A 190 -36.15 5.64 8.35
C THR A 190 -36.84 4.80 7.28
N PHE A 191 -37.50 5.43 6.31
CA PHE A 191 -38.18 4.75 5.22
C PHE A 191 -37.22 3.90 4.38
N ALA A 192 -36.08 4.46 3.97
CA ALA A 192 -35.08 3.75 3.18
C ALA A 192 -34.50 2.54 3.94
N ASN A 193 -34.27 2.66 5.25
CA ASN A 193 -33.80 1.56 6.10
C ASN A 193 -34.85 0.45 6.25
N ILE A 194 -36.11 0.79 6.50
CA ILE A 194 -37.21 -0.17 6.58
C ILE A 194 -37.38 -0.89 5.24
N LEU A 195 -37.37 -0.14 4.13
CA LEU A 195 -37.54 -0.69 2.79
C LEU A 195 -36.37 -1.62 2.39
N LEU A 196 -35.15 -1.29 2.81
CA LEU A 196 -33.98 -2.16 2.66
C LEU A 196 -34.13 -3.47 3.45
N ILE A 197 -34.50 -3.41 4.73
CA ILE A 197 -34.65 -4.58 5.60
C ILE A 197 -35.78 -5.49 5.09
N THR A 198 -36.95 -4.91 4.82
CA THR A 198 -38.13 -5.64 4.31
C THR A 198 -37.83 -6.34 2.99
N ARG A 199 -37.20 -5.68 2.01
CA ARG A 199 -36.78 -6.35 0.75
C ARG A 199 -35.75 -7.45 0.96
N VAL A 200 -34.80 -7.29 1.88
CA VAL A 200 -33.81 -8.33 2.20
C VAL A 200 -34.49 -9.57 2.80
N ILE A 201 -35.42 -9.36 3.75
CA ILE A 201 -36.21 -10.44 4.36
C ILE A 201 -37.08 -11.13 3.31
N TYR A 202 -37.81 -10.35 2.50
CA TYR A 202 -38.68 -10.85 1.43
C TYR A 202 -37.92 -11.73 0.43
N GLN A 203 -36.76 -11.28 -0.08
CA GLN A 203 -35.95 -12.06 -1.02
C GLN A 203 -35.36 -13.33 -0.39
N LYS A 204 -35.01 -13.31 0.90
CA LYS A 204 -34.42 -14.46 1.60
C LYS A 204 -35.44 -15.56 1.91
N ILE A 205 -36.66 -15.17 2.28
CA ILE A 205 -37.71 -16.10 2.73
C ILE A 205 -38.54 -16.63 1.55
N ILE A 206 -38.96 -15.76 0.63
CA ILE A 206 -40.00 -16.11 -0.35
C ILE A 206 -39.41 -16.67 -1.65
N HIS A 207 -38.26 -16.16 -2.11
CA HIS A 207 -37.72 -16.55 -3.41
C HIS A 207 -36.62 -17.62 -3.37
N HIS A 208 -36.12 -18.01 -2.19
CA HIS A 208 -34.96 -18.92 -2.02
C HIS A 208 -33.76 -18.62 -2.94
N GLN A 209 -33.67 -17.40 -3.48
CA GLN A 209 -32.63 -17.00 -4.40
C GLN A 209 -31.39 -16.59 -3.60
N ALA A 210 -30.22 -17.03 -4.06
CA ALA A 210 -28.95 -16.56 -3.52
C ALA A 210 -28.83 -15.05 -3.83
N VAL A 211 -29.21 -14.21 -2.89
CA VAL A 211 -29.08 -12.77 -3.05
C VAL A 211 -27.60 -12.46 -3.23
N ASN A 212 -27.24 -11.71 -4.28
CA ASN A 212 -25.92 -11.12 -4.51
C ASN A 212 -25.44 -10.22 -3.34
N TRP A 213 -26.22 -10.13 -2.27
CA TRP A 213 -25.96 -9.48 -1.00
C TRP A 213 -24.62 -9.87 -0.40
N ARG A 214 -24.11 -11.12 -0.51
CA ARG A 214 -22.76 -11.45 0.01
C ARG A 214 -21.66 -10.53 -0.53
N ARG A 215 -21.83 -10.01 -1.75
CA ARG A 215 -20.89 -9.09 -2.41
C ARG A 215 -20.99 -7.64 -1.91
N HIS A 216 -22.16 -7.24 -1.39
CA HIS A 216 -22.42 -5.89 -0.88
C HIS A 216 -22.69 -5.84 0.64
N ARG A 217 -22.66 -7.00 1.33
CA ARG A 217 -23.01 -7.20 2.75
C ARG A 217 -22.24 -6.25 3.66
N LYS A 218 -20.94 -6.09 3.40
CA LYS A 218 -20.10 -5.13 4.13
C LYS A 218 -20.66 -3.73 3.98
N MET A 219 -20.81 -3.24 2.74
CA MET A 219 -21.40 -1.91 2.48
C MET A 219 -22.78 -1.74 3.12
N THR A 220 -23.67 -2.75 3.02
CA THR A 220 -25.02 -2.71 3.61
C THR A 220 -25.00 -2.58 5.13
N PHE A 221 -24.11 -3.30 5.81
CA PHE A 221 -23.95 -3.18 7.26
C PHE A 221 -23.39 -1.81 7.65
N GLN A 222 -22.54 -1.22 6.80
CA GLN A 222 -21.88 0.07 7.06
C GLN A 222 -22.85 1.28 7.09
N LEU A 223 -23.73 1.53 6.07
CA LEU A 223 -24.77 2.60 6.27
C LEU A 223 -25.62 2.16 7.42
N TRP A 224 -26.04 0.89 7.52
CA TRP A 224 -27.08 0.59 8.51
C TRP A 224 -26.62 1.03 9.89
N LEU A 225 -25.37 0.73 10.26
CA LEU A 225 -24.74 1.24 11.47
C LEU A 225 -24.67 2.78 11.51
N ILE A 226 -24.24 3.44 10.44
CA ILE A 226 -24.08 4.91 10.41
C ILE A 226 -25.44 5.65 10.41
N SER A 227 -26.39 5.24 9.59
CA SER A 227 -27.77 5.74 9.57
C SER A 227 -28.49 5.47 10.89
N SER A 228 -28.22 4.34 11.57
CA SER A 228 -28.74 4.08 12.92
C SER A 228 -28.17 5.05 13.95
N VAL A 229 -26.91 5.47 13.83
CA VAL A 229 -26.35 6.55 14.66
C VAL A 229 -27.14 7.84 14.41
N TYR A 230 -27.30 8.28 13.15
CA TYR A 230 -28.09 9.48 12.84
C TYR A 230 -29.53 9.40 13.40
N LEU A 231 -30.21 8.26 13.26
CA LEU A 231 -31.55 8.07 13.81
C LEU A 231 -31.56 8.09 15.35
N ALA A 232 -30.63 7.41 16.01
CA ALA A 232 -30.58 7.31 17.47
C ALA A 232 -30.38 8.67 18.14
N PHE A 233 -29.60 9.56 17.51
CA PHE A 233 -29.26 10.86 18.06
C PHE A 233 -30.24 11.98 17.64
N TRP A 234 -30.80 11.95 16.41
CA TRP A 234 -31.77 12.98 15.96
C TRP A 234 -33.22 12.70 16.31
N LEU A 235 -33.66 11.44 16.35
CA LEU A 235 -35.07 11.10 16.56
C LEU A 235 -35.61 11.57 17.93
N PRO A 236 -34.88 11.41 19.06
CA PRO A 236 -35.35 11.92 20.35
C PRO A 236 -35.52 13.43 20.37
N ASN A 237 -34.57 14.17 19.79
CA ASN A 237 -34.65 15.63 19.71
C ASN A 237 -35.82 16.09 18.82
N THR A 238 -36.03 15.40 17.70
CA THR A 238 -37.13 15.71 16.76
C THR A 238 -38.49 15.45 17.41
N LEU A 239 -38.65 14.34 18.13
CA LEU A 239 -39.90 14.04 18.85
C LEU A 239 -40.17 15.06 19.96
N ALA A 240 -39.15 15.43 20.73
CA ALA A 240 -39.30 16.44 21.78
C ALA A 240 -39.64 17.82 21.21
N ALA A 241 -39.06 18.20 20.07
CA ALA A 241 -39.38 19.43 19.37
C ALA A 241 -40.83 19.45 18.84
N ILE A 242 -41.33 18.34 18.28
CA ILE A 242 -42.73 18.22 17.87
C ILE A 242 -43.66 18.41 19.07
N ILE A 243 -43.42 17.67 20.15
CA ILE A 243 -44.25 17.74 21.37
C ILE A 243 -44.30 19.17 21.94
N ARG A 244 -43.16 19.87 21.93
CA ARG A 244 -43.07 21.27 22.35
C ARG A 244 -43.91 22.19 21.46
N LEU A 245 -43.85 22.01 20.14
CA LEU A 245 -44.56 22.86 19.17
C LEU A 245 -46.07 22.56 19.10
N THR A 246 -46.52 21.35 19.46
CA THR A 246 -47.92 20.93 19.26
C THR A 246 -48.73 20.68 20.54
N ILE A 247 -48.12 20.21 21.64
CA ILE A 247 -48.86 19.63 22.77
C ILE A 247 -48.64 20.41 24.09
N MET A 248 -47.41 20.72 24.48
CA MET A 248 -47.11 21.40 25.75
C MET A 248 -45.86 22.30 25.64
N PRO A 249 -46.01 23.64 25.49
CA PRO A 249 -44.89 24.56 25.29
C PRO A 249 -43.97 24.71 26.51
N THR A 250 -44.49 24.52 27.73
CA THR A 250 -43.83 24.89 29.00
C THR A 250 -43.22 23.72 29.76
N PHE A 251 -43.59 22.47 29.48
CA PHE A 251 -43.23 21.31 30.31
C PHE A 251 -41.83 20.71 30.00
N PHE A 252 -41.22 21.04 28.85
CA PHE A 252 -40.03 20.34 28.35
C PHE A 252 -38.72 21.15 28.35
N ILE A 253 -38.70 22.40 28.83
CA ILE A 253 -37.56 23.32 28.66
C ILE A 253 -36.25 22.72 29.20
N ASP A 254 -36.22 22.26 30.45
CA ASP A 254 -34.98 21.75 31.09
C ASP A 254 -34.48 20.40 30.52
N GLN A 255 -35.39 19.57 30.02
CA GLN A 255 -35.02 18.26 29.42
C GLN A 255 -34.59 18.40 27.96
N TYR A 256 -35.11 19.40 27.26
CA TYR A 256 -34.85 19.65 25.84
C TYR A 256 -33.38 20.02 25.58
N ASP A 257 -32.77 20.82 26.45
CA ASP A 257 -31.35 21.19 26.32
C ASP A 257 -30.41 20.01 26.48
N THR A 258 -30.81 19.01 27.27
CA THR A 258 -30.06 17.75 27.40
C THR A 258 -30.20 16.88 26.13
N LEU A 259 -31.35 16.94 25.44
CA LEU A 259 -31.57 16.23 24.18
C LEU A 259 -30.85 16.88 22.99
N ILE A 260 -30.72 18.22 22.98
CA ILE A 260 -29.88 18.92 21.99
C ILE A 260 -28.41 18.53 22.15
N PHE A 261 -27.93 18.45 23.40
CA PHE A 261 -26.56 18.04 23.69
C PHE A 261 -26.22 16.64 23.14
N ILE A 262 -27.20 15.75 23.06
CA ILE A 262 -27.05 14.38 22.53
C ILE A 262 -26.70 14.39 21.03
N ILE A 263 -27.12 15.40 20.25
CA ILE A 263 -26.82 15.50 18.81
C ILE A 263 -25.32 15.69 18.55
N TYR A 264 -24.60 16.37 19.45
CA TYR A 264 -23.15 16.59 19.33
C TYR A 264 -22.36 15.28 19.37
N PHE A 265 -22.95 14.16 19.82
CA PHE A 265 -22.29 12.86 19.74
C PHE A 265 -22.21 12.28 18.33
N ILE A 266 -22.97 12.79 17.35
CA ILE A 266 -22.91 12.34 15.96
C ILE A 266 -21.52 12.62 15.35
N PRO A 267 -21.02 13.86 15.31
CA PRO A 267 -19.68 14.14 14.78
C PRO A 267 -18.57 13.48 15.61
N LEU A 268 -18.81 13.20 16.89
CA LEU A 268 -17.86 12.51 17.77
C LEU A 268 -17.74 11.01 17.46
N LEU A 269 -18.87 10.33 17.24
CA LEU A 269 -18.91 8.88 17.03
C LEU A 269 -18.73 8.48 15.58
N LEU A 270 -19.10 9.34 14.63
CA LEU A 270 -19.09 8.99 13.21
C LEU A 270 -17.70 8.61 12.68
N PRO A 271 -16.59 9.31 12.99
CA PRO A 271 -15.25 8.92 12.56
C PRO A 271 -14.84 7.56 13.12
N ILE A 272 -15.20 7.26 14.37
CA ILE A 272 -14.90 6.00 15.06
C ILE A 272 -15.68 4.84 14.43
N VAL A 273 -16.98 5.05 14.20
CA VAL A 273 -17.85 4.08 13.52
C VAL A 273 -17.34 3.86 12.09
N CYS A 274 -16.94 4.92 11.38
CA CYS A 274 -16.31 4.84 10.05
C CYS A 274 -14.97 4.08 10.08
N LEU A 275 -14.14 4.24 11.09
CA LEU A 275 -12.89 3.49 11.18
C LEU A 275 -13.15 1.99 11.40
N ASN A 276 -14.00 1.65 12.36
CA ASN A 276 -14.34 0.26 12.72
C ASN A 276 -15.09 -0.48 11.63
N THR A 277 -15.86 0.24 10.81
CA THR A 277 -16.57 -0.33 9.68
C THR A 277 -15.66 -0.71 8.51
N TYR A 278 -14.43 -0.18 8.43
CA TYR A 278 -13.48 -0.46 7.36
C TYR A 278 -12.23 -1.20 7.91
N PRO A 279 -12.30 -2.52 8.15
CA PRO A 279 -11.18 -3.28 8.71
C PRO A 279 -9.95 -3.31 7.77
N GLU A 280 -10.15 -3.19 6.45
CA GLU A 280 -9.05 -3.06 5.49
C GLU A 280 -8.34 -1.71 5.60
N LEU A 281 -9.07 -0.65 5.94
CA LEU A 281 -8.54 0.67 6.24
C LEU A 281 -7.68 0.61 7.51
N LEU A 282 -8.20 0.01 8.59
CA LEU A 282 -7.47 -0.24 9.83
C LEU A 282 -6.18 -1.06 9.61
N LYS A 283 -6.23 -2.15 8.84
CA LYS A 283 -5.05 -2.97 8.52
C LYS A 283 -3.98 -2.17 7.77
N LYS A 284 -4.38 -1.38 6.77
CA LYS A 284 -3.46 -0.54 5.99
C LYS A 284 -2.89 0.61 6.82
N ILE A 285 -3.71 1.29 7.61
CA ILE A 285 -3.28 2.33 8.55
C ILE A 285 -2.25 1.76 9.53
N ASN A 286 -2.53 0.59 10.13
CA ASN A 286 -1.59 -0.07 11.03
C ASN A 286 -0.26 -0.43 10.35
N LYS A 287 -0.30 -0.83 9.07
CA LYS A 287 0.91 -1.09 8.28
C LYS A 287 1.72 0.20 8.04
N THR A 288 1.06 1.31 7.71
CA THR A 288 1.70 2.61 7.48
C THR A 288 2.26 3.22 8.77
N ILE A 289 1.51 3.14 9.88
CA ILE A 289 1.97 3.58 11.20
C ILE A 289 3.18 2.75 11.65
N ARG A 290 3.14 1.42 11.50
CA ARG A 290 4.30 0.56 11.81
C ARG A 290 5.53 0.92 10.97
N ARG A 291 5.36 1.27 9.69
CA ARG A 291 6.45 1.75 8.83
C ARG A 291 7.00 3.10 9.28
N ARG A 292 6.14 4.04 9.69
CA ARG A 292 6.59 5.33 10.25
C ARG A 292 7.26 5.20 11.61
N ILE A 293 6.75 4.34 12.50
CA ILE A 293 7.40 4.05 13.79
C ILE A 293 8.75 3.35 13.56
N ALA A 294 8.83 2.41 12.61
CA ALA A 294 10.10 1.78 12.25
C ALA A 294 11.09 2.82 11.67
N ARG A 295 10.64 3.70 10.77
CA ARG A 295 11.44 4.78 10.20
C ARG A 295 11.91 5.79 11.26
N ASN A 296 11.02 6.23 12.16
CA ASN A 296 11.37 7.16 13.23
C ASN A 296 12.26 6.51 14.31
N ARG A 297 12.13 5.18 14.53
CA ARG A 297 13.08 4.43 15.38
C ARG A 297 14.44 4.33 14.71
N ILE A 298 14.48 4.09 13.40
CA ILE A 298 15.69 4.12 12.58
C ILE A 298 16.31 5.52 12.66
N GLU A 299 15.58 6.59 12.40
CA GLU A 299 16.06 7.98 12.51
C GLU A 299 16.48 8.37 13.94
N ALA A 300 15.83 7.85 14.99
CA ALA A 300 16.26 8.07 16.38
C ALA A 300 17.52 7.26 16.75
N ILE A 301 17.71 6.09 16.13
CA ILE A 301 18.92 5.26 16.27
C ILE A 301 20.08 5.91 15.48
N PHE A 302 19.82 6.43 14.28
CA PHE A 302 20.83 7.02 13.39
C PHE A 302 21.11 8.51 13.67
N GLY A 303 20.15 9.25 14.23
CA GLY A 303 20.34 10.64 14.66
C GLY A 303 21.13 10.78 15.96
N ALA A 304 21.31 9.68 16.71
CA ALA A 304 22.18 9.62 17.87
C ALA A 304 23.61 9.17 17.53
N THR A 305 23.86 8.63 16.33
CA THR A 305 25.17 8.06 15.93
C THR A 305 26.06 9.01 15.13
N ASP A 306 25.75 10.31 15.05
CA ASP A 306 26.60 11.29 14.36
C ASP A 306 27.57 12.05 15.28
N LYS A 307 27.76 11.57 16.52
CA LYS A 307 28.89 11.98 17.37
C LYS A 307 29.45 10.79 18.15
N GLY A 308 30.51 10.20 17.62
CA GLY A 308 31.54 9.55 18.42
C GLY A 308 31.47 8.03 18.50
N GLN A 309 32.50 7.42 17.93
CA GLN A 309 33.15 6.18 18.34
C GLN A 309 32.34 4.88 18.40
N TYR A 310 32.72 3.98 17.50
CA TYR A 310 32.58 2.54 17.58
C TYR A 310 32.77 2.00 19.01
N GLN A 311 31.78 1.30 19.53
CA GLN A 311 31.99 0.03 20.25
C GLN A 311 30.71 -0.80 20.28
N ALA A 312 30.85 -2.06 19.88
CA ALA A 312 29.82 -3.08 19.89
C ALA A 312 29.51 -3.53 21.32
N THR A 313 28.22 -3.67 21.65
CA THR A 313 27.77 -4.69 22.61
C THR A 313 26.28 -4.98 22.41
N TYR A 314 25.95 -6.11 21.77
CA TYR A 314 24.60 -6.68 21.83
C TYR A 314 24.53 -7.61 23.05
N LYS A 315 23.75 -7.21 24.05
CA LYS A 315 23.28 -8.11 25.12
C LYS A 315 22.04 -8.85 24.61
N ALA A 316 22.17 -10.16 24.40
CA ALA A 316 21.03 -11.07 24.30
C ALA A 316 20.90 -11.82 25.64
N GLU A 317 19.92 -11.43 26.46
CA GLU A 317 19.47 -12.19 27.62
C GLU A 317 18.45 -13.24 27.16
N THR A 318 18.77 -14.53 27.35
CA THR A 318 17.89 -15.54 27.99
C THR A 318 18.57 -16.92 27.98
N LEU A 319 19.24 -17.27 29.07
CA LEU A 319 19.65 -18.65 29.39
C LEU A 319 18.95 -19.10 30.68
N ARG A 320 18.46 -20.34 30.68
CA ARG A 320 17.87 -21.06 31.83
C ARG A 320 18.95 -21.39 32.88
N PRO A 321 18.58 -21.56 34.17
CA PRO A 321 19.54 -21.64 35.26
C PRO A 321 20.04 -23.07 35.50
N LEU A 322 21.34 -23.20 35.78
CA LEU A 322 21.90 -24.35 36.50
C LEU A 322 22.86 -23.84 37.59
N ALA A 323 22.51 -24.21 38.82
CA ALA A 323 23.32 -24.50 40.00
C ALA A 323 24.43 -23.53 40.48
N SER A 324 24.12 -22.94 41.64
CA SER A 324 24.94 -22.55 42.81
C SER A 324 26.37 -23.09 42.95
N VAL A 325 27.29 -22.23 43.45
CA VAL A 325 28.06 -22.30 44.73
C VAL A 325 29.23 -21.26 44.70
N PRO A 326 29.69 -20.68 45.83
CA PRO A 326 30.06 -19.25 45.93
C PRO A 326 31.55 -18.89 46.13
N ARG A 327 31.82 -17.60 45.87
CA ARG A 327 32.75 -16.62 46.53
C ARG A 327 34.14 -17.10 47.01
N ASN A 328 35.22 -16.45 46.55
CA ASN A 328 35.83 -15.30 47.24
C ASN A 328 37.09 -14.70 46.54
N THR A 329 37.13 -13.36 46.58
CA THR A 329 38.26 -12.41 46.82
C THR A 329 39.46 -12.24 45.87
N THR A 330 39.64 -10.94 45.49
CA THR A 330 40.88 -10.11 45.37
C THR A 330 41.91 -10.51 44.31
N GLU A 331 42.60 -9.65 43.55
CA GLU A 331 42.88 -8.21 43.55
C GLU A 331 43.54 -7.87 42.19
N ASP A 332 43.36 -6.63 41.74
CA ASP A 332 44.23 -5.73 40.96
C ASP A 332 45.23 -6.23 39.88
N MET A 333 45.12 -5.58 38.69
CA MET A 333 46.14 -5.55 37.62
C MET A 333 47.45 -4.86 38.06
N PRO A 334 48.56 -5.07 37.31
CA PRO A 334 48.95 -4.01 36.39
C PRO A 334 49.47 -4.46 35.01
N VAL A 335 49.44 -3.48 34.12
CA VAL A 335 49.84 -3.42 32.71
C VAL A 335 51.33 -3.72 32.49
N VAL A 336 51.67 -4.49 31.44
CA VAL A 336 52.98 -4.41 30.76
C VAL A 336 52.81 -4.57 29.24
N PHE A 337 53.18 -3.52 28.51
CA PHE A 337 53.48 -3.56 27.08
C PHE A 337 54.86 -4.20 26.86
N THR A 338 54.93 -5.30 26.10
CA THR A 338 56.16 -5.65 25.37
C THR A 338 55.84 -6.34 24.06
N ARG A 339 56.31 -5.69 22.99
CA ARG A 339 56.36 -6.11 21.59
C ARG A 339 57.53 -7.09 21.45
N ILE A 340 57.30 -8.36 21.15
CA ILE A 340 58.34 -9.25 20.59
C ILE A 340 57.75 -10.08 19.45
N SER A 341 58.50 -9.99 18.35
CA SER A 341 58.40 -10.60 17.05
C SER A 341 58.41 -12.14 17.03
N ASN A 342 57.76 -12.66 16.00
CA ASN A 342 58.00 -13.96 15.34
C ASN A 342 57.75 -15.21 16.17
N ILE A 343 56.51 -15.70 16.09
CA ILE A 343 56.21 -17.12 16.15
C ILE A 343 55.68 -17.51 14.76
N THR A 344 56.40 -18.44 14.13
CA THR A 344 55.99 -19.19 12.94
C THR A 344 54.52 -19.63 13.05
N PRO A 345 53.70 -19.51 11.98
CA PRO A 345 52.29 -19.83 12.09
C PRO A 345 52.12 -21.32 12.42
N PRO A 346 51.26 -21.68 13.38
CA PRO A 346 50.85 -23.07 13.58
C PRO A 346 50.08 -23.56 12.34
N PRO A 347 50.00 -24.87 12.12
CA PRO A 347 49.33 -25.43 10.95
C PRO A 347 47.82 -25.19 11.06
N GLU A 348 47.24 -24.69 9.96
CA GLU A 348 45.81 -24.74 9.64
C GLU A 348 44.87 -24.52 10.84
N GLU A 349 44.80 -23.29 11.33
CA GLU A 349 43.55 -22.85 11.95
C GLU A 349 42.51 -22.81 10.83
N ILE A 350 41.65 -23.82 10.82
CA ILE A 350 40.40 -23.87 10.06
C ILE A 350 39.69 -22.55 10.38
N GLN A 351 39.86 -21.58 9.50
CA GLN A 351 39.03 -20.41 9.43
C GLN A 351 37.68 -20.99 9.01
N THR A 352 36.86 -21.32 9.99
CA THR A 352 35.48 -21.74 9.81
C THR A 352 34.76 -20.54 9.23
N ARG A 353 34.93 -20.32 7.92
CA ARG A 353 34.13 -19.41 7.12
C ARG A 353 32.71 -19.89 7.32
N MET A 354 31.95 -19.18 8.13
CA MET A 354 30.54 -19.49 8.28
C MET A 354 29.90 -19.21 6.93
N ASN A 355 29.67 -20.27 6.14
CA ASN A 355 28.88 -20.19 4.92
C ASN A 355 27.58 -19.47 5.29
N GLN A 356 27.34 -18.30 4.70
CA GLN A 356 26.15 -17.48 5.01
C GLN A 356 24.84 -18.22 4.69
N TYR A 357 24.92 -19.26 3.86
CA TYR A 357 23.80 -20.08 3.41
C TYR A 357 24.06 -21.56 3.66
N GLN A 358 23.01 -22.34 3.83
CA GLN A 358 23.09 -23.80 3.82
C GLN A 358 23.73 -24.28 2.50
N GLU A 359 24.69 -25.21 2.56
CA GLU A 359 25.36 -25.72 1.35
C GLU A 359 24.43 -26.49 0.40
N ARG A 360 23.36 -27.10 0.93
CA ARG A 360 22.44 -27.95 0.17
C ARG A 360 21.20 -27.17 -0.22
N GLY A 361 21.03 -26.94 -1.51
CA GLY A 361 19.84 -26.30 -2.08
C GLY A 361 18.61 -27.19 -1.98
N ILE A 362 17.47 -26.55 -1.78
CA ILE A 362 16.14 -27.17 -1.79
C ILE A 362 15.52 -26.88 -3.16
N PRO A 363 15.26 -27.90 -4.01
CA PRO A 363 14.55 -27.69 -5.27
C PRO A 363 13.12 -27.22 -5.00
N VAL A 364 12.78 -26.01 -5.42
CA VAL A 364 11.47 -25.38 -5.18
C VAL A 364 10.58 -25.30 -6.42
N ALA A 365 11.17 -25.43 -7.60
CA ALA A 365 10.47 -25.53 -8.88
C ALA A 365 11.30 -26.31 -9.91
N GLY A 366 10.63 -27.01 -10.84
CA GLY A 366 11.28 -27.83 -11.86
C GLY A 366 11.96 -29.09 -11.30
N GLY A 367 13.10 -29.48 -11.89
CA GLY A 367 13.89 -30.64 -11.45
C GLY A 367 13.34 -32.02 -11.83
N ASN A 368 12.28 -32.08 -12.64
CA ASN A 368 11.70 -33.32 -13.15
C ASN A 368 12.13 -33.61 -14.61
N GLY A 369 13.37 -33.23 -14.93
CA GLY A 369 13.91 -33.26 -16.29
C GLY A 369 13.43 -32.08 -17.17
N LYS A 370 14.05 -32.00 -18.34
CA LYS A 370 13.71 -31.06 -19.40
C LYS A 370 12.34 -31.37 -19.99
N GLY A 371 11.48 -30.37 -20.13
CA GLY A 371 10.22 -30.53 -20.87
C GLY A 371 9.23 -29.39 -20.65
N ASP A 372 8.06 -29.52 -21.25
CA ASP A 372 6.99 -28.51 -21.26
C ASP A 372 5.82 -28.86 -20.33
N GLN A 373 5.89 -29.98 -19.60
CA GLN A 373 4.89 -30.33 -18.59
C GLN A 373 4.86 -29.29 -17.46
N LEU A 374 3.77 -29.24 -16.69
CA LEU A 374 3.61 -28.24 -15.62
C LEU A 374 4.57 -28.44 -14.44
N ASN A 375 5.17 -29.62 -14.30
CA ASN A 375 6.22 -29.92 -13.31
C ASN A 375 7.64 -29.82 -13.91
N GLN A 376 7.77 -29.45 -15.18
CA GLN A 376 9.04 -29.36 -15.90
C GLN A 376 9.33 -27.92 -16.32
N LEU A 377 10.60 -27.60 -16.49
CA LEU A 377 11.10 -26.36 -17.06
C LEU A 377 12.06 -26.72 -18.21
N TYR A 378 12.38 -25.76 -19.07
CA TYR A 378 13.39 -25.90 -20.08
C TYR A 378 14.21 -24.60 -20.19
N ASP A 379 15.44 -24.67 -19.64
CA ASP A 379 16.41 -23.58 -19.57
C ASP A 379 15.77 -22.28 -19.02
N PRO A 380 15.25 -22.32 -17.78
CA PRO A 380 14.73 -21.11 -17.13
C PRO A 380 15.85 -20.09 -16.97
N ARG A 381 15.56 -18.79 -17.10
CA ARG A 381 16.55 -17.72 -17.02
C ARG A 381 16.27 -16.76 -15.86
N GLY A 382 15.32 -15.84 -16.03
CA GLY A 382 14.93 -14.87 -15.02
C GLY A 382 13.93 -15.42 -14.01
N ILE A 383 13.96 -14.83 -12.82
CA ILE A 383 13.14 -15.19 -11.67
C ILE A 383 12.75 -13.93 -10.90
N CYS A 384 11.53 -13.90 -10.39
CA CYS A 384 11.17 -12.94 -9.35
C CYS A 384 10.26 -13.59 -8.30
N ILE A 385 10.44 -13.22 -7.04
CA ILE A 385 9.59 -13.67 -5.94
C ILE A 385 8.47 -12.65 -5.72
N GLY A 386 7.22 -13.11 -5.80
CA GLY A 386 6.06 -12.27 -5.51
C GLY A 386 5.77 -12.17 -4.01
N ASN A 387 5.01 -11.12 -3.63
CA ASN A 387 4.58 -10.89 -2.25
C ASN A 387 3.80 -12.06 -1.60
N ASP A 388 3.26 -12.99 -2.40
CA ASP A 388 2.59 -14.21 -1.92
C ASP A 388 3.53 -15.41 -1.79
N LYS A 389 4.85 -15.16 -1.77
CA LYS A 389 5.94 -16.15 -1.81
C LYS A 389 5.86 -17.10 -3.01
N SER A 390 5.12 -16.72 -4.06
CA SER A 390 5.14 -17.47 -5.32
C SER A 390 6.33 -17.05 -6.16
N ILE A 391 6.94 -18.03 -6.80
CA ILE A 391 8.07 -17.87 -7.70
C ILE A 391 7.52 -17.69 -9.11
N TYR A 392 7.93 -16.62 -9.80
CA TYR A 392 7.62 -16.43 -11.21
C TYR A 392 8.90 -16.64 -12.01
N ILE A 393 8.81 -17.47 -13.04
CA ILE A 393 9.98 -17.98 -13.75
C ILE A 393 9.79 -17.71 -15.24
N ALA A 394 10.81 -17.12 -15.86
CA ALA A 394 10.94 -17.04 -17.30
C ALA A 394 11.47 -18.39 -17.83
N ASP A 395 10.54 -19.25 -18.26
CA ASP A 395 10.84 -20.57 -18.82
C ASP A 395 11.14 -20.41 -20.32
N CYS A 396 12.38 -20.01 -20.60
CA CYS A 396 12.80 -19.38 -21.85
C CYS A 396 12.50 -20.25 -23.08
N TRP A 397 12.94 -21.50 -23.08
CA TRP A 397 12.79 -22.38 -24.25
C TRP A 397 11.40 -22.98 -24.40
N ASN A 398 10.60 -22.97 -23.34
CA ASN A 398 9.16 -23.24 -23.42
C ASN A 398 8.33 -21.98 -23.74
N HIS A 399 8.99 -20.84 -23.96
CA HIS A 399 8.38 -19.57 -24.36
C HIS A 399 7.25 -19.11 -23.44
N ARG A 400 7.39 -19.32 -22.13
CA ARG A 400 6.30 -19.09 -21.17
C ARG A 400 6.79 -18.50 -19.86
N ILE A 401 5.88 -17.82 -19.15
CA ILE A 401 6.07 -17.45 -17.74
C ILE A 401 5.27 -18.41 -16.88
N VAL A 402 5.93 -19.03 -15.92
CA VAL A 402 5.34 -19.99 -14.99
C VAL A 402 5.31 -19.39 -13.58
N LYS A 403 4.14 -19.41 -12.93
CA LYS A 403 3.98 -19.16 -11.50
C LYS A 403 4.05 -20.48 -10.75
N TRP A 404 4.97 -20.59 -9.81
CA TRP A 404 5.11 -21.72 -8.92
C TRP A 404 4.81 -21.29 -7.48
N LYS A 405 3.83 -21.92 -6.84
CA LYS A 405 3.59 -21.68 -5.41
C LYS A 405 4.58 -22.48 -4.60
N LEU A 406 5.06 -21.93 -3.49
CA LEU A 406 5.90 -22.66 -2.55
C LEU A 406 5.22 -23.99 -2.16
N ASN A 407 6.00 -25.08 -2.12
CA ASN A 407 5.56 -26.46 -1.85
C ASN A 407 4.64 -27.10 -2.91
N SER A 408 4.39 -26.44 -4.05
CA SER A 408 3.66 -27.07 -5.14
C SER A 408 4.55 -28.00 -5.96
N LYS A 409 4.00 -29.11 -6.47
CA LYS A 409 4.70 -30.00 -7.40
C LYS A 409 4.59 -29.55 -8.87
N LYS A 410 3.68 -28.61 -9.18
CA LYS A 410 3.37 -28.16 -10.54
C LYS A 410 3.21 -26.64 -10.57
N GLY A 411 3.83 -26.02 -11.56
CA GLY A 411 3.62 -24.62 -11.90
C GLY A 411 2.28 -24.38 -12.61
N LYS A 412 1.91 -23.11 -12.69
CA LYS A 412 0.77 -22.60 -13.45
C LYS A 412 1.27 -21.61 -14.47
N ILE A 413 0.96 -21.83 -15.74
CA ILE A 413 1.31 -20.90 -16.82
C ILE A 413 0.52 -19.60 -16.64
N ILE A 414 1.24 -18.48 -16.56
CA ILE A 414 0.65 -17.13 -16.47
C ILE A 414 0.60 -16.47 -17.85
N VAL A 415 1.67 -16.61 -18.61
CA VAL A 415 1.81 -16.11 -19.99
C VAL A 415 2.37 -17.25 -20.83
N ALA A 416 1.76 -17.53 -21.97
CA ALA A 416 2.16 -18.63 -22.85
C ALA A 416 2.50 -18.11 -24.25
N GLY A 417 3.57 -18.64 -24.82
CA GLY A 417 3.89 -18.56 -26.24
C GLY A 417 3.83 -19.94 -26.86
N ASN A 418 2.75 -20.29 -27.56
CA ASN A 418 2.77 -21.51 -28.36
C ASN A 418 3.67 -21.23 -29.58
N GLY A 419 4.84 -21.85 -29.67
CA GLY A 419 5.84 -21.60 -30.71
C GLY A 419 5.29 -21.46 -32.15
N ARG A 420 5.92 -20.55 -32.90
CA ARG A 420 5.96 -20.44 -34.38
C ARG A 420 4.67 -20.24 -35.21
N ARG A 421 3.49 -19.97 -34.65
CA ARG A 421 2.34 -19.49 -35.46
C ARG A 421 1.61 -18.30 -34.83
N ASN A 422 1.64 -17.14 -35.50
CA ASN A 422 1.05 -15.84 -35.17
C ASN A 422 1.96 -14.87 -34.33
N PRO A 423 2.69 -13.94 -34.98
CA PRO A 423 3.81 -13.20 -34.38
C PRO A 423 3.43 -12.07 -33.39
N ASN A 424 2.26 -11.44 -33.53
CA ASN A 424 2.07 -10.12 -32.91
C ASN A 424 1.78 -10.14 -31.40
N ASN A 425 1.33 -11.26 -30.82
CA ASN A 425 0.85 -11.32 -29.42
C ASN A 425 1.38 -12.49 -28.58
N ARG A 426 2.26 -13.34 -29.10
CA ARG A 426 2.84 -14.47 -28.34
C ARG A 426 4.15 -14.06 -27.69
N LEU A 427 4.44 -14.66 -26.53
CA LEU A 427 5.74 -14.56 -25.88
C LEU A 427 6.73 -15.48 -26.62
N ASN A 428 7.95 -15.02 -26.87
CA ASN A 428 9.00 -15.82 -27.51
C ASN A 428 10.31 -15.59 -26.77
N LEU A 429 10.93 -16.68 -26.31
CA LEU A 429 12.17 -16.69 -25.52
C LEU A 429 12.17 -15.62 -24.42
N PRO A 430 11.31 -15.73 -23.39
CA PRO A 430 11.39 -14.81 -22.28
C PRO A 430 12.68 -15.04 -21.48
N THR A 431 13.45 -13.97 -21.31
CA THR A 431 14.74 -14.01 -20.61
C THR A 431 14.60 -13.55 -19.17
N ASP A 432 13.76 -12.54 -18.92
CA ASP A 432 13.59 -11.97 -17.60
C ASP A 432 12.15 -11.56 -17.26
N ILE A 433 11.84 -11.47 -15.97
CA ILE A 433 10.56 -11.04 -15.42
C ILE A 433 10.74 -10.29 -14.11
N ILE A 434 10.11 -9.13 -14.01
CA ILE A 434 10.05 -8.34 -12.78
C ILE A 434 8.61 -7.94 -12.45
N PHE A 435 8.36 -7.68 -11.16
CA PHE A 435 7.05 -7.27 -10.69
C PHE A 435 6.99 -5.76 -10.47
N ASP A 436 6.17 -5.08 -11.28
CA ASP A 436 5.81 -3.67 -11.08
C ASP A 436 4.71 -3.59 -10.03
N LYS A 437 5.14 -3.26 -8.79
CA LYS A 437 4.27 -3.14 -7.62
C LYS A 437 3.25 -2.01 -7.75
N GLU A 438 3.60 -0.91 -8.43
CA GLU A 438 2.74 0.27 -8.54
C GLU A 438 1.55 0.00 -9.46
N ASN A 439 1.81 -0.62 -10.60
CA ASN A 439 0.78 -0.89 -11.62
C ASN A 439 0.16 -2.29 -11.50
N ASN A 440 0.62 -3.08 -10.52
CA ASN A 440 0.20 -4.47 -10.30
C ASN A 440 0.28 -5.29 -11.60
N SER A 441 1.44 -5.23 -12.25
CA SER A 441 1.73 -5.86 -13.53
C SER A 441 3.08 -6.53 -13.51
N PHE A 442 3.29 -7.51 -14.40
CA PHE A 442 4.63 -8.02 -14.69
C PHE A 442 5.22 -7.25 -15.86
N ILE A 443 6.52 -6.96 -15.79
CA ILE A 443 7.29 -6.55 -16.95
C ILE A 443 8.13 -7.75 -17.35
N ILE A 444 8.01 -8.15 -18.61
CA ILE A 444 8.57 -9.39 -19.13
C ILE A 444 9.41 -9.03 -20.34
N SER A 445 10.66 -9.49 -20.34
CA SER A 445 11.49 -9.47 -21.52
C SER A 445 11.08 -10.59 -22.46
N ALA A 446 10.99 -10.31 -23.75
CA ALA A 446 10.73 -11.29 -24.79
C ALA A 446 11.78 -11.12 -25.89
N VAL A 447 13.00 -11.60 -25.65
CA VAL A 447 14.16 -11.40 -26.55
C VAL A 447 13.87 -11.94 -27.95
N GLY A 448 13.19 -13.08 -28.04
CA GLY A 448 12.80 -13.68 -29.32
C GLY A 448 11.76 -12.87 -30.09
N ASN A 449 11.11 -11.89 -29.45
CA ASN A 449 10.23 -10.91 -30.10
C ASN A 449 10.88 -9.52 -30.22
N LYS A 450 12.12 -9.34 -29.77
CA LYS A 450 12.83 -8.06 -29.68
C LYS A 450 12.02 -6.95 -28.98
N ARG A 451 11.41 -7.27 -27.84
CA ARG A 451 10.53 -6.33 -27.12
C ARG A 451 10.45 -6.63 -25.62
N VAL A 452 10.03 -5.61 -24.88
CA VAL A 452 9.60 -5.73 -23.49
C VAL A 452 8.09 -5.51 -23.42
N ILE A 453 7.39 -6.39 -22.70
CA ILE A 453 5.94 -6.30 -22.53
C ILE A 453 5.57 -6.06 -21.07
N ARG A 454 4.54 -5.25 -20.86
CA ARG A 454 3.82 -5.15 -19.59
C ARG A 454 2.61 -6.05 -19.63
N TYR A 455 2.52 -7.00 -18.71
CA TYR A 455 1.41 -7.94 -18.57
C TYR A 455 0.61 -7.63 -17.31
N PHE A 456 -0.63 -7.18 -17.50
CA PHE A 456 -1.48 -6.77 -16.38
C PHE A 456 -2.07 -7.99 -15.66
N ILE A 457 -1.89 -8.05 -14.35
CA ILE A 457 -2.46 -9.13 -13.54
C ILE A 457 -3.96 -8.90 -13.43
N GLN A 458 -4.75 -9.70 -14.17
CA GLN A 458 -6.20 -9.70 -14.05
C GLN A 458 -6.57 -10.25 -12.67
N ASN A 459 -7.03 -9.38 -11.77
CA ASN A 459 -7.67 -9.81 -10.54
C ASN A 459 -8.87 -10.69 -10.89
N GLN A 460 -8.76 -11.99 -10.61
CA GLN A 460 -9.93 -12.87 -10.54
C GLN A 460 -10.80 -12.35 -9.40
N GLN A 461 -11.78 -11.50 -9.76
CA GLN A 461 -13.01 -11.10 -9.05
C GLN A 461 -13.28 -9.59 -9.14
N THR A 462 -13.60 -9.08 -10.33
CA THR A 462 -14.60 -7.99 -10.43
C THR A 462 -15.47 -8.15 -11.67
N LEU A 463 -16.78 -8.00 -11.50
CA LEU A 463 -17.76 -7.91 -12.60
C LEU A 463 -17.44 -6.78 -13.60
N ILE A 464 -16.58 -5.83 -13.19
CA ILE A 464 -16.06 -4.73 -14.00
C ILE A 464 -15.15 -5.24 -15.12
N SER A 465 -14.33 -6.30 -14.91
CA SER A 465 -13.53 -6.87 -16.00
C SER A 465 -14.42 -7.50 -17.08
N ASN A 466 -15.58 -8.06 -16.70
CA ASN A 466 -16.57 -8.59 -17.64
C ASN A 466 -17.37 -7.50 -18.37
N ILE A 467 -17.55 -6.32 -17.75
CA ILE A 467 -18.27 -5.18 -18.36
C ILE A 467 -17.32 -4.34 -19.25
N ILE A 468 -16.06 -4.12 -18.83
CA ILE A 468 -15.02 -3.48 -19.65
C ILE A 468 -14.76 -4.29 -20.92
N ARG A 469 -14.75 -5.63 -20.83
CA ARG A 469 -14.67 -6.53 -21.99
C ARG A 469 -15.87 -6.40 -22.95
N LYS A 470 -17.01 -5.87 -22.47
CA LYS A 470 -18.26 -5.78 -23.23
C LYS A 470 -18.50 -4.39 -23.84
N PHE A 471 -17.90 -3.32 -23.32
CA PHE A 471 -18.18 -1.94 -23.77
C PHE A 471 -16.98 -0.97 -23.85
N GLY A 472 -15.76 -1.37 -23.44
CA GLY A 472 -14.56 -0.57 -23.66
C GLY A 472 -13.72 -1.16 -24.78
N ARG A 473 -13.04 -0.34 -25.59
CA ARG A 473 -11.90 -0.78 -26.44
C ARG A 473 -11.10 -1.81 -25.63
N ASN A 474 -10.98 -3.04 -26.13
CA ASN A 474 -10.28 -4.16 -25.49
C ASN A 474 -9.08 -3.64 -24.68
N GLN A 475 -9.16 -3.57 -23.36
CA GLN A 475 -7.95 -3.35 -22.55
C GLN A 475 -7.05 -4.54 -22.84
N LYS A 476 -5.97 -4.30 -23.59
CA LYS A 476 -5.07 -5.37 -24.00
C LYS A 476 -4.50 -5.98 -22.73
N LYS A 477 -4.66 -7.30 -22.59
CA LYS A 477 -4.12 -8.10 -21.47
C LYS A 477 -2.60 -7.92 -21.30
N GLN A 478 -1.94 -7.50 -22.37
CA GLN A 478 -0.54 -7.13 -22.43
C GLN A 478 -0.37 -5.86 -23.26
N GLN A 479 0.63 -5.06 -22.94
CA GLN A 479 1.04 -3.88 -23.69
C GLN A 479 2.53 -4.02 -24.04
N ILE A 480 2.89 -3.74 -25.29
CA ILE A 480 4.31 -3.58 -25.66
C ILE A 480 4.71 -2.20 -25.14
N ILE A 481 5.77 -2.16 -24.31
CA ILE A 481 6.24 -0.92 -23.71
C ILE A 481 7.59 -0.48 -24.29
N ILE A 482 8.41 -1.42 -24.77
CA ILE A 482 9.67 -1.14 -25.45
C ILE A 482 9.77 -2.11 -26.63
N SER A 483 10.17 -1.62 -27.81
CA SER A 483 10.28 -2.40 -29.04
C SER A 483 11.67 -2.24 -29.67
N ASN A 484 12.05 -3.22 -30.51
CA ASN A 484 13.34 -3.27 -31.19
C ASN A 484 14.54 -3.30 -30.22
N ILE A 485 14.42 -4.14 -29.18
CA ILE A 485 15.43 -4.29 -28.13
C ILE A 485 15.72 -5.77 -27.87
N PHE A 486 16.99 -6.16 -27.80
CA PHE A 486 17.40 -7.51 -27.40
C PHE A 486 17.62 -7.57 -25.90
N CYS A 487 16.52 -7.49 -25.16
CA CYS A 487 16.54 -7.41 -23.71
C CYS A 487 16.94 -8.76 -23.06
N GLU A 488 18.08 -8.83 -22.38
CA GLU A 488 18.48 -9.99 -21.57
C GLU A 488 18.18 -9.78 -20.07
N GLY A 489 18.31 -8.56 -19.55
CA GLY A 489 18.02 -8.22 -18.15
C GLY A 489 17.03 -7.06 -18.00
N LEU A 490 16.25 -7.10 -16.93
CA LEU A 490 15.29 -6.07 -16.55
C LEU A 490 15.41 -5.70 -15.08
N THR A 491 15.31 -4.41 -14.78
CA THR A 491 15.02 -3.97 -13.41
C THR A 491 14.13 -2.72 -13.41
N ILE A 492 13.51 -2.44 -12.27
CA ILE A 492 12.64 -1.27 -12.09
C ILE A 492 13.06 -0.55 -10.81
N ASP A 493 13.25 0.76 -10.91
CA ASP A 493 13.57 1.57 -9.73
C ASP A 493 12.30 2.02 -8.98
N GLN A 494 12.50 2.63 -7.82
CA GLN A 494 11.42 3.16 -6.97
C GLN A 494 10.64 4.33 -7.60
N ASN A 495 11.15 4.93 -8.67
CA ASN A 495 10.48 6.01 -9.41
C ASN A 495 9.69 5.49 -10.63
N GLY A 496 9.72 4.18 -10.85
CA GLY A 496 9.04 3.51 -11.96
C GLY A 496 9.79 3.55 -13.29
N TYR A 497 11.09 3.89 -13.31
CA TYR A 497 11.91 3.73 -14.52
C TYR A 497 12.29 2.26 -14.70
N ILE A 498 12.12 1.78 -15.93
CA ILE A 498 12.46 0.43 -16.35
C ILE A 498 13.82 0.49 -17.03
N TYR A 499 14.79 -0.19 -16.45
CA TYR A 499 16.13 -0.34 -17.02
C TYR A 499 16.17 -1.64 -17.82
N VAL A 500 16.85 -1.59 -18.95
CA VAL A 500 16.96 -2.71 -19.89
C VAL A 500 18.36 -2.79 -20.44
N SER A 501 19.00 -3.96 -20.29
CA SER A 501 20.24 -4.28 -21.00
C SER A 501 19.92 -4.79 -22.41
N ASP A 502 20.45 -4.13 -23.43
CA ASP A 502 20.38 -4.59 -24.81
C ASP A 502 21.66 -5.37 -25.16
N TYR A 503 21.48 -6.67 -25.35
CA TYR A 503 22.57 -7.60 -25.63
C TYR A 503 23.32 -7.30 -26.93
N GLU A 504 22.59 -6.86 -27.97
CA GLU A 504 23.14 -6.65 -29.32
C GLU A 504 23.72 -5.24 -29.47
N LYS A 505 23.17 -4.26 -28.76
CA LYS A 505 23.70 -2.90 -28.79
C LYS A 505 24.82 -2.65 -27.77
N HIS A 506 25.02 -3.58 -26.84
CA HIS A 506 26.03 -3.47 -25.78
C HIS A 506 25.84 -2.22 -24.92
N GLU A 507 24.61 -1.99 -24.49
CA GLU A 507 24.22 -0.81 -23.73
C GLU A 507 23.12 -1.14 -22.72
N VAL A 508 22.95 -0.27 -21.74
CA VAL A 508 21.79 -0.26 -20.85
C VAL A 508 21.06 1.07 -21.03
N GLY A 509 19.77 0.98 -21.34
CA GLY A 509 18.87 2.14 -21.41
C GLY A 509 17.86 2.13 -20.27
N ARG A 510 17.26 3.29 -19.98
CA ARG A 510 16.09 3.42 -19.10
C ARG A 510 14.91 4.09 -19.80
N TRP A 511 13.71 3.66 -19.42
CA TRP A 511 12.44 4.19 -19.92
C TRP A 511 11.48 4.48 -18.77
N LYS A 512 10.76 5.59 -18.85
CA LYS A 512 9.55 5.84 -18.08
C LYS A 512 8.31 5.46 -18.87
N GLN A 513 7.20 5.26 -18.15
CA GLN A 513 5.93 4.98 -18.79
C GLN A 513 5.50 6.14 -19.71
N GLY A 514 5.39 5.86 -21.01
CA GLY A 514 4.97 6.82 -22.02
C GLY A 514 6.12 7.36 -22.87
N ASP A 515 7.37 7.03 -22.52
CA ASP A 515 8.53 7.44 -23.30
C ASP A 515 8.54 6.74 -24.66
N ASN A 516 8.90 7.49 -25.70
CA ASN A 516 9.03 6.96 -27.06
C ASN A 516 10.42 6.35 -27.32
N GLU A 517 11.44 6.86 -26.62
CA GLU A 517 12.84 6.48 -26.76
C GLU A 517 13.47 6.31 -25.37
N GLY A 518 14.52 5.50 -25.30
CA GLY A 518 15.22 5.24 -24.04
C GLY A 518 16.37 6.21 -23.82
N GLU A 519 16.61 6.53 -22.56
CA GLU A 519 17.81 7.27 -22.16
C GLU A 519 18.95 6.28 -21.90
N LEU A 520 20.10 6.47 -22.56
CA LEU A 520 21.31 5.68 -22.34
C LEU A 520 21.87 5.96 -20.94
N VAL A 521 22.16 4.91 -20.16
CA VAL A 521 22.67 5.04 -18.79
C VAL A 521 23.96 4.26 -18.51
N ALA A 522 24.32 3.29 -19.36
CA ALA A 522 25.62 2.63 -19.31
C ALA A 522 25.97 2.05 -20.70
N GLY A 523 27.26 2.01 -21.02
CA GLY A 523 27.75 1.57 -22.33
C GLY A 523 27.46 2.59 -23.44
N GLY A 524 27.13 2.10 -24.64
CA GLY A 524 26.75 2.92 -25.80
C GLY A 524 27.92 3.54 -26.57
N ASN A 525 29.17 3.25 -26.18
CA ASN A 525 30.38 3.68 -26.89
C ASN A 525 31.00 2.59 -27.79
N GLY A 526 30.23 1.54 -28.09
CA GLY A 526 30.66 0.40 -28.89
C GLY A 526 30.91 -0.86 -28.06
N LEU A 527 31.29 -1.94 -28.75
CA LEU A 527 31.72 -3.19 -28.13
C LEU A 527 33.18 -3.07 -27.69
N GLY A 528 33.44 -3.31 -26.41
CA GLY A 528 34.80 -3.37 -25.89
C GLY A 528 34.83 -3.54 -24.38
N ASN A 529 35.97 -3.24 -23.76
CA ASN A 529 36.24 -3.46 -22.33
C ASN A 529 36.72 -2.20 -21.61
N HIS A 530 36.58 -1.02 -22.23
CA HIS A 530 36.80 0.25 -21.56
C HIS A 530 35.69 0.55 -20.54
N PHE A 531 35.96 1.44 -19.58
CA PHE A 531 35.02 1.73 -18.48
C PHE A 531 33.70 2.40 -18.92
N ASN A 532 33.61 2.88 -20.15
CA ASN A 532 32.40 3.44 -20.77
C ASN A 532 31.80 2.52 -21.85
N GLU A 533 32.28 1.29 -21.98
CA GLU A 533 31.84 0.28 -22.93
C GLU A 533 31.27 -0.93 -22.19
N LEU A 534 30.51 -1.77 -22.90
CA LEU A 534 30.03 -3.06 -22.42
C LEU A 534 30.25 -4.10 -23.53
N ASN A 535 30.22 -5.38 -23.17
CA ASN A 535 30.32 -6.48 -24.12
C ASN A 535 29.30 -7.57 -23.80
N LYS A 536 28.14 -7.45 -24.46
CA LYS A 536 26.99 -8.36 -24.30
C LYS A 536 26.47 -8.38 -22.85
N PRO A 537 25.98 -7.23 -22.35
CA PRO A 537 25.44 -7.13 -21.00
C PRO A 537 24.21 -8.03 -20.84
N THR A 538 24.14 -8.76 -19.73
CA THR A 538 23.04 -9.68 -19.43
C THR A 538 22.17 -9.14 -18.30
N ASN A 539 22.25 -9.70 -17.09
CA ASN A 539 21.41 -9.26 -15.99
C ASN A 539 21.88 -7.92 -15.41
N ILE A 540 20.93 -7.18 -14.84
CA ILE A 540 21.16 -5.86 -14.27
C ILE A 540 20.43 -5.72 -12.93
N PHE A 541 21.04 -4.97 -12.01
CA PHE A 541 20.47 -4.63 -10.71
C PHE A 541 20.61 -3.13 -10.46
N ILE A 542 19.62 -2.52 -9.81
CA ILE A 542 19.66 -1.11 -9.40
C ILE A 542 19.50 -1.05 -7.89
N ASP A 543 20.45 -0.42 -7.20
CA ASP A 543 20.36 -0.23 -5.75
C ASP A 543 19.52 1.01 -5.37
N GLU A 544 19.36 1.24 -4.06
CA GLU A 544 18.54 2.35 -3.54
C GLU A 544 19.14 3.73 -3.86
N ASP A 545 20.45 3.79 -4.13
CA ASP A 545 21.18 4.99 -4.54
C ASP A 545 21.17 5.21 -6.06
N TYR A 546 20.42 4.38 -6.80
CA TYR A 546 20.37 4.37 -8.26
C TYR A 546 21.72 4.06 -8.92
N SER A 547 22.59 3.31 -8.25
CA SER A 547 23.76 2.70 -8.89
C SER A 547 23.35 1.44 -9.65
N LEU A 548 23.73 1.38 -10.91
CA LEU A 548 23.42 0.29 -11.82
C LEU A 548 24.57 -0.73 -11.84
N TYR A 549 24.27 -1.98 -11.53
CA TYR A 549 25.18 -3.11 -11.63
C TYR A 549 24.83 -3.91 -12.88
N VAL A 550 25.81 -4.24 -13.69
CA VAL A 550 25.64 -4.93 -14.97
C VAL A 550 26.57 -6.13 -15.01
N SER A 551 26.00 -7.32 -15.26
CA SER A 551 26.80 -8.49 -15.62
C SER A 551 27.27 -8.35 -17.06
N ASP A 552 28.56 -8.07 -17.24
CA ASP A 552 29.17 -7.89 -18.55
C ASP A 552 29.74 -9.24 -19.04
N GLU A 553 28.90 -10.01 -19.73
CA GLU A 553 29.11 -11.43 -20.01
C GLU A 553 30.49 -11.70 -20.63
N ARG A 554 30.83 -10.98 -21.70
CA ARG A 554 32.04 -11.27 -22.47
C ARG A 554 33.29 -10.57 -21.97
N ASN A 555 33.14 -9.63 -21.06
CA ASN A 555 34.26 -9.05 -20.33
C ASN A 555 34.53 -9.77 -19.00
N HIS A 556 33.75 -10.80 -18.67
CA HIS A 556 33.96 -11.65 -17.49
C HIS A 556 34.03 -10.83 -16.19
N CYS A 557 33.14 -9.83 -16.07
CA CYS A 557 33.12 -8.94 -14.93
C CYS A 557 31.69 -8.48 -14.60
N VAL A 558 31.56 -7.87 -13.43
CA VAL A 558 30.40 -7.05 -13.08
C VAL A 558 30.86 -5.61 -12.95
N MET A 559 30.18 -4.73 -13.66
CA MET A 559 30.46 -3.30 -13.63
C MET A 559 29.36 -2.54 -12.89
N LYS A 560 29.75 -1.51 -12.14
CA LYS A 560 28.87 -0.59 -11.41
C LYS A 560 28.98 0.81 -12.01
N TRP A 561 27.87 1.39 -12.43
CA TRP A 561 27.73 2.80 -12.75
C TRP A 561 27.01 3.52 -11.62
N LYS A 562 27.64 4.55 -11.06
CA LYS A 562 26.92 5.47 -10.18
C LYS A 562 25.93 6.29 -11.01
N LYS A 563 24.87 6.78 -10.37
CA LYS A 563 23.88 7.62 -11.03
C LYS A 563 24.57 8.79 -11.76
N ASP A 564 24.20 8.98 -13.03
CA ASP A 564 24.69 10.04 -13.91
C ASP A 564 26.22 9.99 -14.20
N ALA A 565 26.89 8.86 -13.92
CA ALA A 565 28.29 8.67 -14.26
C ALA A 565 28.48 8.30 -15.75
N ASN A 566 29.53 8.84 -16.37
CA ASN A 566 29.88 8.54 -17.76
C ASN A 566 30.65 7.22 -17.93
N GLU A 567 31.28 6.75 -16.85
CA GLU A 567 32.11 5.56 -16.80
C GLU A 567 31.73 4.72 -15.58
N GLY A 568 31.85 3.40 -15.70
CA GLY A 568 31.62 2.43 -14.67
C GLY A 568 32.92 1.98 -14.01
N ILE A 569 32.79 1.27 -12.91
CA ILE A 569 33.90 0.62 -12.21
C ILE A 569 33.67 -0.88 -12.13
N ILE A 570 34.73 -1.66 -12.24
CA ILE A 570 34.65 -3.11 -12.03
C ILE A 570 34.52 -3.37 -10.52
N VAL A 571 33.48 -4.11 -10.14
CA VAL A 571 33.18 -4.44 -8.73
C VAL A 571 33.22 -5.93 -8.44
N ALA A 572 33.29 -6.77 -9.47
CA ALA A 572 33.59 -8.19 -9.35
C ALA A 572 34.25 -8.71 -10.64
N GLY A 573 35.21 -9.63 -10.51
CA GLY A 573 35.97 -10.18 -11.65
C GLY A 573 36.93 -9.17 -12.27
N GLY A 574 37.03 -9.14 -13.60
CA GLY A 574 37.91 -8.21 -14.34
C GLY A 574 39.36 -8.66 -14.49
N ASN A 575 39.74 -9.80 -13.93
CA ASN A 575 41.08 -10.39 -14.08
C ASN A 575 41.14 -11.44 -15.21
N GLY A 576 40.35 -11.23 -16.27
CA GLY A 576 40.17 -12.17 -17.38
C GLY A 576 39.24 -13.35 -17.05
N GLN A 577 38.98 -14.17 -18.06
CA GLN A 577 38.21 -15.40 -17.95
C GLN A 577 38.97 -16.44 -17.12
N GLY A 578 38.31 -17.04 -16.13
CA GLY A 578 38.86 -18.15 -15.35
C GLY A 578 38.01 -18.51 -14.14
N ASP A 579 38.48 -19.50 -13.36
CA ASP A 579 37.78 -20.07 -12.20
C ASP A 579 38.39 -19.66 -10.85
N SER A 580 39.48 -18.88 -10.85
CA SER A 580 40.06 -18.32 -9.64
C SER A 580 39.06 -17.41 -8.91
N LEU A 581 39.25 -17.18 -7.60
CA LEU A 581 38.31 -16.37 -6.79
C LEU A 581 38.27 -14.88 -7.19
N ASN A 582 39.25 -14.37 -7.93
CA ASN A 582 39.26 -13.02 -8.49
C ASN A 582 38.84 -12.98 -9.98
N GLN A 583 38.44 -14.12 -10.54
CA GLN A 583 38.02 -14.27 -11.94
C GLN A 583 36.56 -14.73 -12.02
N LEU A 584 35.94 -14.46 -13.16
CA LEU A 584 34.60 -14.93 -13.51
C LEU A 584 34.66 -15.59 -14.88
N ASP A 585 33.68 -16.43 -15.20
CA ASP A 585 33.46 -16.95 -16.53
C ASP A 585 32.00 -16.77 -16.99
N SER A 586 31.83 -15.78 -17.86
CA SER A 586 30.58 -15.32 -18.45
C SER A 586 29.44 -15.19 -17.41
N PRO A 587 29.56 -14.22 -16.47
CA PRO A 587 28.54 -14.01 -15.45
C PRO A 587 27.20 -13.62 -16.10
N GLN A 588 26.10 -14.23 -15.66
CA GLN A 588 24.76 -13.97 -16.23
C GLN A 588 23.73 -13.47 -15.22
N GLY A 589 24.11 -13.28 -13.95
CA GLY A 589 23.22 -12.85 -12.89
C GLY A 589 23.96 -11.97 -11.90
N VAL A 590 23.33 -10.88 -11.50
CA VAL A 590 23.83 -10.01 -10.43
C VAL A 590 22.67 -9.55 -9.57
N ILE A 591 22.82 -9.68 -8.25
CA ILE A 591 21.96 -9.02 -7.27
C ILE A 591 22.82 -8.46 -6.14
N VAL A 592 22.35 -7.40 -5.50
CA VAL A 592 23.04 -6.80 -4.35
C VAL A 592 22.11 -6.87 -3.15
N ASP A 593 22.65 -7.25 -2.00
CA ASP A 593 21.88 -7.25 -0.75
C ASP A 593 21.83 -5.84 -0.11
N HIS A 594 21.12 -5.73 1.02
CA HIS A 594 20.97 -4.47 1.74
C HIS A 594 22.26 -3.98 2.42
N LEU A 595 23.30 -4.82 2.48
CA LEU A 595 24.63 -4.49 3.00
C LEU A 595 25.60 -4.07 1.89
N GLY A 596 25.15 -4.06 0.63
CA GLY A 596 25.99 -3.77 -0.53
C GLY A 596 26.84 -4.96 -1.01
N GLN A 597 26.57 -6.17 -0.53
CA GLN A 597 27.27 -7.38 -0.97
C GLN A 597 26.74 -7.82 -2.33
N ILE A 598 27.65 -8.04 -3.28
CA ILE A 598 27.36 -8.32 -4.68
C ILE A 598 27.41 -9.83 -4.88
N TYR A 599 26.28 -10.43 -5.27
CA TYR A 599 26.18 -11.85 -5.58
C TYR A 599 26.11 -12.03 -7.08
N VAL A 600 27.03 -12.83 -7.61
CA VAL A 600 27.19 -13.04 -9.06
C VAL A 600 26.93 -14.50 -9.38
N ALA A 601 26.05 -14.75 -10.36
CA ALA A 601 25.90 -16.05 -10.98
C ALA A 601 27.01 -16.23 -12.01
N ASP A 602 28.09 -16.86 -11.58
CA ASP A 602 29.26 -17.16 -12.38
C ASP A 602 29.01 -18.43 -13.20
N SER A 603 28.33 -18.23 -14.34
CA SER A 603 27.57 -19.28 -15.02
C SER A 603 28.44 -20.43 -15.51
N TRP A 604 29.58 -20.17 -16.15
CA TRP A 604 30.43 -21.24 -16.69
C TRP A 604 31.37 -21.86 -15.64
N ASN A 605 31.53 -21.21 -14.49
CA ASN A 605 32.15 -21.82 -13.31
C ASN A 605 31.14 -22.56 -12.42
N HIS A 606 29.86 -22.59 -12.80
CA HIS A 606 28.81 -23.33 -12.11
C HIS A 606 28.70 -23.00 -10.61
N ARG A 607 28.82 -21.72 -10.27
CA ARG A 607 28.82 -21.24 -8.88
C ARG A 607 28.08 -19.91 -8.72
N VAL A 608 27.72 -19.61 -7.48
CA VAL A 608 27.38 -18.24 -7.06
C VAL A 608 28.47 -17.78 -6.12
N ILE A 609 29.01 -16.61 -6.40
CA ILE A 609 30.16 -16.05 -5.68
C ILE A 609 29.85 -14.62 -5.29
N ARG A 610 30.27 -14.24 -4.08
CA ARG A 610 29.96 -12.96 -3.42
C ARG A 610 31.22 -12.10 -3.34
N TRP A 611 31.05 -10.80 -3.56
CA TRP A 611 32.07 -9.78 -3.29
C TRP A 611 31.50 -8.70 -2.37
N CYS A 612 32.32 -8.23 -1.44
CA CYS A 612 32.09 -6.98 -0.74
C CYS A 612 32.83 -5.83 -1.46
N GLU A 613 32.43 -4.60 -1.18
CA GLU A 613 33.11 -3.44 -1.72
C GLU A 613 34.58 -3.41 -1.29
N GLY A 614 35.50 -3.35 -2.26
CA GLY A 614 36.95 -3.35 -2.03
C GLY A 614 37.61 -4.73 -2.00
N ASP A 615 36.86 -5.83 -2.12
CA ASP A 615 37.43 -7.17 -2.15
C ASP A 615 38.24 -7.43 -3.44
N GLU A 616 39.45 -7.96 -3.31
CA GLU A 616 40.27 -8.42 -4.45
C GLU A 616 39.82 -9.80 -4.98
N LYS A 617 39.13 -10.59 -4.14
CA LYS A 617 38.71 -11.97 -4.39
C LYS A 617 37.32 -12.19 -3.79
N GLY A 618 36.48 -12.93 -4.50
CA GLY A 618 35.16 -13.29 -4.02
C GLY A 618 35.18 -14.53 -3.13
N GLU A 619 34.03 -14.79 -2.53
CA GLU A 619 33.76 -15.96 -1.71
C GLU A 619 32.63 -16.79 -2.32
N ILE A 620 32.89 -18.08 -2.53
CA ILE A 620 31.88 -19.00 -3.06
C ILE A 620 30.76 -19.15 -2.03
N VAL A 621 29.55 -18.81 -2.44
CA VAL A 621 28.34 -18.88 -1.61
C VAL A 621 27.71 -20.27 -1.73
N VAL A 622 27.52 -20.72 -2.98
CA VAL A 622 26.96 -22.04 -3.32
C VAL A 622 27.53 -22.53 -4.66
N GLY A 623 27.60 -23.85 -4.84
CA GLY A 623 28.21 -24.47 -6.02
C GLY A 623 29.74 -24.46 -5.94
N GLY A 624 30.43 -24.35 -7.08
CA GLY A 624 31.89 -24.25 -7.13
C GLY A 624 32.65 -25.56 -6.86
N ILE A 625 31.94 -26.67 -6.73
CA ILE A 625 32.49 -28.03 -6.59
C ILE A 625 32.32 -28.86 -7.87
N GLY A 626 32.32 -28.16 -9.01
CA GLY A 626 32.09 -28.73 -10.34
C GLY A 626 30.61 -28.75 -10.77
N LYS A 627 30.42 -28.86 -12.09
CA LYS A 627 29.12 -29.01 -12.74
C LYS A 627 28.43 -30.29 -12.27
N GLY A 628 27.17 -30.20 -11.88
CA GLY A 628 26.37 -31.39 -11.58
C GLY A 628 24.94 -31.06 -11.16
N ASN A 629 24.19 -32.10 -10.75
CA ASN A 629 22.77 -32.00 -10.41
C ASN A 629 22.48 -32.34 -8.94
N GLN A 630 23.51 -32.58 -8.12
CA GLN A 630 23.36 -32.72 -6.67
C GLN A 630 22.89 -31.40 -6.04
N ARG A 631 22.48 -31.43 -4.75
CA ARG A 631 21.90 -30.25 -4.07
C ARG A 631 22.90 -29.13 -3.78
N ASN A 632 24.18 -29.47 -3.68
CA ASN A 632 25.29 -28.54 -3.51
C ASN A 632 25.99 -28.22 -4.84
N GLN A 633 25.50 -28.76 -5.96
CA GLN A 633 26.01 -28.52 -7.30
C GLN A 633 25.02 -27.67 -8.11
N LEU A 634 25.57 -26.87 -9.02
CA LEU A 634 24.84 -26.08 -9.98
C LEU A 634 25.30 -26.45 -11.39
N ASN A 635 24.51 -26.06 -12.38
CA ASN A 635 24.86 -26.16 -13.78
C ASN A 635 24.35 -24.93 -14.56
N SER A 636 25.26 -23.98 -14.82
CA SER A 636 24.97 -22.73 -15.53
C SER A 636 23.92 -21.91 -14.80
N PRO A 637 24.18 -21.49 -13.54
CA PRO A 637 23.26 -20.60 -12.85
C PRO A 637 23.14 -19.28 -13.60
N ARG A 638 21.92 -18.73 -13.71
CA ARG A 638 21.67 -17.44 -14.40
C ARG A 638 20.97 -16.43 -13.51
N GLY A 639 19.65 -16.53 -13.35
CA GLY A 639 18.90 -15.61 -12.49
C GLY A 639 19.14 -15.87 -11.01
N LEU A 640 19.22 -14.78 -10.24
CA LEU A 640 19.28 -14.78 -8.78
C LEU A 640 18.14 -13.91 -8.22
N SER A 641 17.61 -14.26 -7.05
CA SER A 641 16.67 -13.39 -6.31
C SER A 641 16.72 -13.71 -4.83
N PHE A 642 16.52 -12.70 -4.00
CA PHE A 642 16.22 -12.87 -2.58
C PHE A 642 14.71 -12.94 -2.32
N ASP A 643 14.31 -13.59 -1.24
CA ASP A 643 13.00 -13.38 -0.62
C ASP A 643 13.10 -12.38 0.56
N ASP A 644 11.95 -12.06 1.18
CA ASP A 644 11.89 -11.14 2.33
C ASP A 644 12.64 -11.67 3.58
N GLU A 645 13.04 -12.94 3.60
CA GLU A 645 13.84 -13.59 4.66
C GLU A 645 15.32 -13.73 4.25
N GLU A 646 15.72 -13.09 3.14
CA GLU A 646 17.07 -13.12 2.57
C GLU A 646 17.58 -14.51 2.16
N ASN A 647 16.65 -15.45 1.94
CA ASN A 647 16.98 -16.72 1.32
C ASN A 647 17.34 -16.50 -0.15
N LEU A 648 18.39 -17.16 -0.62
CA LEU A 648 18.87 -17.04 -2.00
C LEU A 648 18.16 -18.05 -2.90
N TYR A 649 17.53 -17.56 -3.97
CA TYR A 649 16.96 -18.38 -5.04
C TYR A 649 17.86 -18.32 -6.26
N VAL A 650 18.31 -19.49 -6.72
CA VAL A 650 19.19 -19.64 -7.87
C VAL A 650 18.46 -20.37 -8.98
N VAL A 651 18.44 -19.76 -10.17
CA VAL A 651 17.97 -20.40 -11.40
C VAL A 651 19.10 -21.27 -11.93
N ASP A 652 18.99 -22.57 -11.70
CA ASP A 652 19.95 -23.59 -12.11
C ASP A 652 19.55 -24.07 -13.53
N SER A 653 19.89 -23.25 -14.53
CA SER A 653 19.26 -23.21 -15.85
C SER A 653 19.41 -24.52 -16.62
N GLU A 654 20.62 -25.09 -16.69
CA GLU A 654 20.85 -26.33 -17.43
C GLU A 654 20.38 -27.58 -16.67
N ASN A 655 20.18 -27.49 -15.35
CA ASN A 655 19.47 -28.53 -14.59
C ASN A 655 17.95 -28.33 -14.61
N HIS A 656 17.45 -27.28 -15.26
CA HIS A 656 16.03 -27.00 -15.46
C HIS A 656 15.25 -26.94 -14.13
N ARG A 657 15.83 -26.28 -13.13
CA ARG A 657 15.25 -26.17 -11.79
C ARG A 657 15.57 -24.82 -11.15
N ILE A 658 14.81 -24.51 -10.10
CA ILE A 658 15.10 -23.42 -9.18
C ILE A 658 15.47 -24.03 -7.83
N GLN A 659 16.60 -23.60 -7.25
CA GLN A 659 17.04 -24.00 -5.92
C GLN A 659 16.91 -22.84 -4.94
N LYS A 660 16.36 -23.10 -3.75
CA LYS A 660 16.36 -22.19 -2.61
C LYS A 660 17.48 -22.60 -1.66
N TYR A 661 18.28 -21.64 -1.22
CA TYR A 661 19.28 -21.78 -0.17
C TYR A 661 18.88 -20.90 1.01
N GLU A 662 18.76 -21.51 2.18
CA GLU A 662 18.34 -20.80 3.39
C GLU A 662 19.54 -20.12 4.03
N LYS A 663 19.34 -18.87 4.47
CA LYS A 663 20.36 -18.12 5.22
C LYS A 663 20.56 -18.77 6.60
N LEU A 664 21.80 -18.93 7.05
CA LEU A 664 22.16 -19.55 8.33
C LEU A 664 21.95 -18.64 9.55
#